data_AF-A0A817ZBX5-F1
#
_entry.id   AF-A0A817ZBX5-F1
#
_cell.length_a   1.000
_cell.length_b   1.000
_cell.length_c   1.000
_cell.angle_alpha   90.00
_cell.angle_beta   90.00
_cell.angle_gamma   90.00
#
_symmetry.space_group_name_H-M   'P 1'
#
loop_
_entity.id
_entity.type
_entity.pdbx_description
1 polymer ?
#
loop_
_entity_poly.entity_id
_entity_poly.type
_entity_poly.pdbx_seq_one_letter_code
_entity_poly.pdbx_strand_id
1 'polypeptide(L)'
;MDADEFRQRGKEMIDFIADYLTNIRTRRVFPNVKPGYMRPMIDEEAPKHGESWENIFKDVERVIMPGITHWQSPYMHAYFPALNSYPSLLGDLLANGLNQIGFTWASSPACTELEAVVMDWLAKMIGLPNDFLHTHADTTGGGVIQTTASEATLVALLAARKEVIHRVQAQFPYLSPAEINGRLVAYCSDQAHSSVEKACLIGLVKLNLVPSDDKLRLRGNALRQAIAKDKENGLIPFYLCATLGTTGACAFDNLVELGPICEREHIWIHVDAAYAGSAFICPEFRHFMNGVELTQSFAFNPSKWMMVHFDCTAMWVKSSAALHRAFNVDPLYLQHENAGVAIDYMHWQVPLSRRFRALKLWFVIRSFGVEGLQKHIRNSVRMATLFETLVKSDDRFELPAERHLGLVTFRLKGENELTEQLLKEINSGGLIHCVPASIKGKYIIRFTVTATSTNSDDIKRDWNIIQKSATKILRPLDNLSPRERRNTMKNLHDGFRMSLVLSNTPHSPCLINGSFAAILPLDTSHIYAMTHELSQRALKNSPLPISRRRRTKTDSTHPKISKQMSIDYWMTNNKQDNKYLISSTPSSLPISRQGSLDSRIEEILENNSMDNNKTIDEFTLTSANGHTENHGNIPKNGKE
;
A
#
# COMPACT_ATOMS: atom_id res chain seq x y z
N MET A 1 -34.44 4.54 -0.15
CA MET A 1 -33.86 4.10 1.11
C MET A 1 -33.91 5.18 2.17
N ASP A 2 -34.80 4.96 3.12
CA ASP A 2 -34.88 5.65 4.41
C ASP A 2 -34.32 4.74 5.53
N ALA A 3 -34.58 5.08 6.79
CA ALA A 3 -34.10 4.33 7.94
C ALA A 3 -34.73 2.94 8.10
N ASP A 4 -36.00 2.74 7.72
CA ASP A 4 -36.69 1.46 7.88
C ASP A 4 -36.35 0.51 6.74
N GLU A 5 -36.26 1.02 5.51
CA GLU A 5 -35.69 0.26 4.41
C GLU A 5 -34.23 -0.13 4.72
N PHE A 6 -33.39 0.79 5.24
CA PHE A 6 -32.03 0.47 5.67
C PHE A 6 -31.99 -0.65 6.74
N ARG A 7 -32.90 -0.64 7.73
CA ARG A 7 -33.00 -1.73 8.72
C ARG A 7 -33.37 -3.07 8.10
N GLN A 8 -34.20 -3.09 7.06
CA GLN A 8 -34.55 -4.31 6.33
C GLN A 8 -33.37 -4.81 5.50
N ARG A 9 -32.77 -3.94 4.68
CA ARG A 9 -31.70 -4.32 3.74
C ARG A 9 -30.38 -4.60 4.44
N GLY A 10 -30.12 -3.94 5.57
CA GLY A 10 -28.99 -4.23 6.44
C GLY A 10 -29.04 -5.63 7.03
N LYS A 11 -30.22 -6.13 7.40
CA LYS A 11 -30.41 -7.52 7.86
C LYS A 11 -30.18 -8.52 6.72
N GLU A 12 -30.83 -8.28 5.57
CA GLU A 12 -30.66 -9.08 4.34
C GLU A 12 -29.18 -9.21 3.94
N MET A 13 -28.41 -8.13 4.02
CA MET A 13 -26.96 -8.14 3.77
C MET A 13 -26.16 -8.89 4.85
N ILE A 14 -26.53 -8.78 6.13
CA ILE A 14 -25.88 -9.52 7.23
C ILE A 14 -26.08 -11.03 7.05
N ASP A 15 -27.32 -11.46 6.79
CA ASP A 15 -27.65 -12.87 6.57
C ASP A 15 -26.90 -13.43 5.35
N PHE A 16 -26.89 -12.68 4.24
CA PHE A 16 -26.11 -13.04 3.04
C PHE A 16 -24.61 -13.17 3.30
N ILE A 17 -24.01 -12.26 4.08
CA ILE A 17 -22.57 -12.34 4.42
C ILE A 17 -22.29 -13.55 5.31
N ALA A 18 -23.17 -13.86 6.27
CA ALA A 18 -23.05 -15.04 7.13
C ALA A 18 -23.12 -16.34 6.32
N ASP A 19 -24.09 -16.44 5.41
CA ASP A 19 -24.24 -17.59 4.51
C ASP A 19 -23.08 -17.70 3.51
N TYR A 20 -22.63 -16.58 2.94
CA TYR A 20 -21.48 -16.54 2.03
C TYR A 20 -20.20 -17.06 2.72
N LEU A 21 -19.88 -16.58 3.92
CA LEU A 21 -18.68 -17.00 4.65
C LEU A 21 -18.77 -18.45 5.15
N THR A 22 -19.95 -18.89 5.58
CA THR A 22 -20.19 -20.28 6.02
C THR A 22 -20.03 -21.26 4.85
N ASN A 23 -20.62 -20.93 3.70
CA ASN A 23 -20.65 -21.81 2.53
C ASN A 23 -19.48 -21.60 1.56
N ILE A 24 -18.49 -20.74 1.87
CA ILE A 24 -17.43 -20.33 0.93
C ILE A 24 -16.62 -21.48 0.32
N ARG A 25 -16.55 -22.64 0.99
CA ARG A 25 -15.94 -23.88 0.51
C ARG A 25 -16.61 -24.48 -0.74
N THR A 26 -17.86 -24.13 -1.04
CA THR A 26 -18.55 -24.60 -2.25
C THR A 26 -18.17 -23.80 -3.50
N ARG A 27 -17.61 -22.60 -3.33
CA ARG A 27 -17.29 -21.69 -4.43
C ARG A 27 -15.90 -21.96 -5.03
N ARG A 28 -15.78 -21.69 -6.33
CA ARG A 28 -14.50 -21.71 -7.07
C ARG A 28 -13.63 -20.53 -6.62
N VAL A 29 -12.48 -20.79 -6.02
CA VAL A 29 -11.66 -19.75 -5.35
C VAL A 29 -11.07 -18.74 -6.33
N PHE A 30 -10.57 -19.19 -7.48
CA PHE A 30 -10.02 -18.32 -8.52
C PHE A 30 -10.97 -18.25 -9.72
N PRO A 31 -11.49 -17.07 -10.10
CA PRO A 31 -12.59 -16.94 -11.06
C PRO A 31 -12.17 -17.34 -12.48
N ASN A 32 -13.14 -17.79 -13.29
CA ASN A 32 -12.91 -18.20 -14.68
C ASN A 32 -13.32 -17.09 -15.67
N VAL A 33 -12.75 -15.90 -15.49
CA VAL A 33 -13.06 -14.70 -16.28
C VAL A 33 -11.82 -14.13 -16.96
N LYS A 34 -12.03 -13.26 -17.95
CA LYS A 34 -10.95 -12.52 -18.65
C LYS A 34 -11.06 -11.02 -18.34
N PRO A 35 -9.97 -10.24 -18.49
CA PRO A 35 -10.05 -8.78 -18.40
C PRO A 35 -11.18 -8.22 -19.28
N GLY A 36 -12.00 -7.33 -18.73
CA GLY A 36 -13.16 -6.75 -19.40
C GLY A 36 -14.49 -7.52 -19.29
N TYR A 37 -14.54 -8.71 -18.66
CA TYR A 37 -15.75 -9.55 -18.62
C TYR A 37 -17.01 -8.87 -18.06
N MET A 38 -16.85 -7.90 -17.14
CA MET A 38 -17.96 -7.23 -16.45
C MET A 38 -18.65 -6.17 -17.32
N ARG A 39 -17.94 -5.52 -18.25
CA ARG A 39 -18.51 -4.44 -19.09
C ARG A 39 -19.78 -4.86 -19.87
N PRO A 40 -19.88 -6.05 -20.49
CA PRO A 40 -21.13 -6.49 -21.12
C PRO A 40 -22.20 -7.02 -20.15
N MET A 41 -22.01 -6.93 -18.82
CA MET A 41 -22.97 -7.38 -17.81
C MET A 41 -23.73 -6.25 -17.11
N ILE A 42 -23.32 -5.00 -17.33
CA ILE A 42 -23.86 -3.77 -16.75
C ILE A 42 -24.08 -2.73 -17.87
N ASP A 43 -24.90 -1.72 -17.59
CA ASP A 43 -25.11 -0.62 -18.52
C ASP A 43 -23.86 0.27 -18.68
N GLU A 44 -23.75 0.94 -19.83
CA GLU A 44 -22.60 1.80 -20.15
C GLU A 44 -22.65 3.17 -19.47
N GLU A 45 -23.84 3.64 -19.08
CA GLU A 45 -24.08 4.88 -18.35
C GLU A 45 -24.68 4.58 -16.97
N ALA A 46 -24.45 5.48 -16.00
CA ALA A 46 -25.09 5.39 -14.69
C ALA A 46 -26.60 5.68 -14.78
N PRO A 47 -27.45 5.03 -13.96
CA PRO A 47 -28.89 5.19 -14.05
C PRO A 47 -29.34 6.60 -13.64
N LYS A 48 -30.23 7.21 -14.42
CA LYS A 48 -30.78 8.57 -14.18
C LYS A 48 -31.72 8.65 -12.97
N HIS A 49 -32.23 7.51 -12.54
CA HIS A 49 -33.14 7.35 -11.40
C HIS A 49 -32.63 6.21 -10.52
N GLY A 50 -32.92 6.27 -9.22
CA GLY A 50 -32.54 5.19 -8.31
C GLY A 50 -33.19 3.87 -8.70
N GLU A 51 -32.39 2.81 -8.80
CA GLU A 51 -32.89 1.45 -9.01
C GLU A 51 -33.47 0.85 -7.73
N SER A 52 -34.31 -0.18 -7.86
CA SER A 52 -34.79 -0.93 -6.71
C SER A 52 -33.66 -1.73 -6.06
N TRP A 53 -33.69 -1.83 -4.74
CA TRP A 53 -32.70 -2.62 -4.01
C TRP A 53 -32.70 -4.09 -4.44
N GLU A 54 -33.86 -4.65 -4.80
CA GLU A 54 -33.99 -6.02 -5.31
C GLU A 54 -33.15 -6.26 -6.57
N ASN A 55 -32.97 -5.25 -7.43
CA ASN A 55 -32.14 -5.38 -8.63
C ASN A 55 -30.66 -5.29 -8.27
N ILE A 56 -30.28 -4.27 -7.50
CA ILE A 56 -28.92 -4.06 -6.99
C ILE A 56 -28.40 -5.31 -6.26
N PHE A 57 -29.24 -5.91 -5.41
CA PHE A 57 -28.88 -7.08 -4.60
C PHE A 57 -28.77 -8.37 -5.44
N LYS A 58 -29.65 -8.59 -6.42
CA LYS A 58 -29.52 -9.71 -7.38
C LYS A 58 -28.21 -9.63 -8.17
N ASP A 59 -27.77 -8.42 -8.49
CA ASP A 59 -26.55 -8.20 -9.26
C ASP A 59 -25.26 -8.54 -8.52
N VAL A 60 -25.30 -8.66 -7.18
CA VAL A 60 -24.18 -9.20 -6.39
C VAL A 60 -23.82 -10.62 -6.83
N GLU A 61 -24.79 -11.52 -6.98
CA GLU A 61 -24.53 -12.89 -7.46
C GLU A 61 -24.42 -12.96 -8.99
N ARG A 62 -25.16 -12.13 -9.74
CA ARG A 62 -25.14 -12.16 -11.22
C ARG A 62 -23.86 -11.59 -11.83
N VAL A 63 -23.35 -10.48 -11.28
CA VAL A 63 -22.30 -9.66 -11.91
C VAL A 63 -21.00 -9.71 -11.09
N ILE A 64 -21.09 -9.55 -9.78
CA ILE A 64 -19.91 -9.36 -8.93
C ILE A 64 -19.26 -10.72 -8.59
N MET A 65 -20.01 -11.65 -7.99
CA MET A 65 -19.50 -12.95 -7.52
C MET A 65 -18.76 -13.77 -8.58
N PRO A 66 -19.15 -13.83 -9.88
CA PRO A 66 -18.43 -14.60 -10.90
C PRO A 66 -16.98 -14.19 -11.14
N GLY A 67 -16.60 -12.95 -10.78
CA GLY A 67 -15.23 -12.44 -10.85
C GLY A 67 -14.54 -12.19 -9.51
N ILE A 68 -15.18 -12.52 -8.38
CA ILE A 68 -14.50 -12.45 -7.08
C ILE A 68 -13.48 -13.59 -6.98
N THR A 69 -12.25 -13.24 -6.58
CA THR A 69 -11.32 -14.21 -5.98
C THR A 69 -11.69 -14.35 -4.51
N HIS A 70 -12.08 -15.53 -4.05
CA HIS A 70 -12.65 -15.72 -2.71
C HIS A 70 -11.56 -15.78 -1.63
N TRP A 71 -11.02 -14.61 -1.25
CA TRP A 71 -9.91 -14.45 -0.29
C TRP A 71 -10.12 -15.11 1.09
N GLN A 72 -11.37 -15.26 1.54
CA GLN A 72 -11.70 -15.91 2.82
C GLN A 72 -11.86 -17.44 2.71
N SER A 73 -11.68 -18.01 1.51
CA SER A 73 -11.80 -19.46 1.30
C SER A 73 -10.61 -20.21 1.91
N PRO A 74 -10.83 -21.35 2.59
CA PRO A 74 -9.75 -22.22 3.06
C PRO A 74 -8.77 -22.68 1.98
N TYR A 75 -9.19 -22.70 0.71
CA TYR A 75 -8.38 -23.11 -0.44
C TYR A 75 -7.69 -21.93 -1.17
N MET A 76 -7.74 -20.73 -0.58
CA MET A 76 -6.95 -19.58 -0.98
C MET A 76 -5.56 -19.69 -0.35
N HIS A 77 -4.52 -19.92 -1.14
CA HIS A 77 -3.14 -20.05 -0.66
C HIS A 77 -2.16 -19.04 -1.27
N ALA A 78 -2.69 -18.17 -2.14
CA ALA A 78 -1.95 -17.09 -2.77
C ALA A 78 -1.58 -15.96 -1.79
N TYR A 79 -0.55 -15.19 -2.14
CA TYR A 79 -0.06 -14.01 -1.43
C TYR A 79 0.24 -14.28 0.06
N PHE A 80 -0.21 -13.40 0.95
CA PHE A 80 -0.39 -13.67 2.37
C PHE A 80 -1.89 -13.53 2.70
N PRO A 81 -2.37 -14.01 3.86
CA PRO A 81 -3.79 -13.93 4.20
C PRO A 81 -4.24 -12.46 4.26
N ALA A 82 -5.53 -12.22 4.06
CA ALA A 82 -6.19 -10.92 4.27
C ALA A 82 -7.53 -11.17 4.97
N LEU A 83 -7.47 -11.58 6.24
CA LEU A 83 -8.58 -12.22 6.94
C LEU A 83 -9.60 -11.23 7.49
N ASN A 84 -10.89 -11.55 7.35
CA ASN A 84 -11.97 -10.91 8.09
C ASN A 84 -12.46 -11.76 9.29
N SER A 85 -13.36 -11.18 10.07
CA SER A 85 -14.11 -11.87 11.12
C SER A 85 -15.39 -11.09 11.44
N TYR A 86 -16.42 -11.76 11.97
CA TYR A 86 -17.68 -11.10 12.33
C TYR A 86 -17.51 -9.88 13.27
N PRO A 87 -16.68 -9.91 14.34
CA PRO A 87 -16.43 -8.73 15.17
C PRO A 87 -15.78 -7.57 14.38
N SER A 88 -14.90 -7.89 13.42
CA SER A 88 -14.29 -6.87 12.57
C SER A 88 -15.30 -6.21 11.64
N LEU A 89 -16.22 -6.99 11.05
CA LEU A 89 -17.28 -6.49 10.20
C LEU A 89 -18.25 -5.59 10.98
N LEU A 90 -18.67 -6.02 12.18
CA LEU A 90 -19.56 -5.24 13.07
C LEU A 90 -18.91 -3.93 13.54
N GLY A 91 -17.62 -3.95 13.89
CA GLY A 91 -16.90 -2.76 14.32
C GLY A 91 -16.75 -1.70 13.21
N ASP A 92 -16.62 -2.12 11.95
CA ASP A 92 -16.50 -1.21 10.80
C ASP A 92 -17.88 -0.78 10.27
N LEU A 93 -18.91 -1.64 10.34
CA LEU A 93 -20.32 -1.23 10.15
C LEU A 93 -20.68 -0.08 11.09
N LEU A 94 -20.29 -0.17 12.36
CA LEU A 94 -20.48 0.91 13.33
C LEU A 94 -19.60 2.15 12.99
N ALA A 95 -18.33 1.96 12.62
CA ALA A 95 -17.46 3.07 12.22
C ALA A 95 -18.00 3.84 11.02
N ASN A 96 -18.54 3.14 10.02
CA ASN A 96 -19.12 3.70 8.80
C ASN A 96 -20.48 4.36 9.07
N GLY A 97 -21.29 3.82 9.99
CA GLY A 97 -22.52 4.47 10.45
C GLY A 97 -22.28 5.75 11.25
N LEU A 98 -21.18 5.82 12.02
CA LEU A 98 -20.77 7.03 12.74
C LEU A 98 -20.05 8.05 11.83
N ASN A 99 -19.41 7.58 10.75
CA ASN A 99 -18.68 8.35 9.73
C ASN A 99 -17.78 9.48 10.27
N GLN A 100 -17.09 9.22 11.40
CA GLN A 100 -16.23 10.21 12.05
C GLN A 100 -14.89 10.35 11.32
N ILE A 101 -14.44 11.59 11.12
CA ILE A 101 -13.11 11.91 10.61
C ILE A 101 -12.28 12.48 11.77
N GLY A 102 -11.19 11.79 12.12
CA GLY A 102 -10.33 12.14 13.26
C GLY A 102 -8.95 12.62 12.83
N PHE A 103 -8.85 13.71 12.06
CA PHE A 103 -7.56 14.26 11.61
C PHE A 103 -6.81 14.97 12.76
N THR A 104 -7.54 15.73 13.57
CA THR A 104 -7.12 16.26 14.86
C THR A 104 -7.88 15.59 15.99
N TRP A 105 -7.38 15.70 17.22
CA TRP A 105 -8.12 15.29 18.42
C TRP A 105 -9.49 15.98 18.49
N ALA A 106 -9.56 17.30 18.26
CA ALA A 106 -10.83 18.02 18.37
C ALA A 106 -11.86 17.61 17.29
N SER A 107 -11.42 17.12 16.12
CA SER A 107 -12.34 16.68 15.06
C SER A 107 -13.15 15.42 15.43
N SER A 108 -12.58 14.52 16.26
CA SER A 108 -13.32 13.43 16.90
C SER A 108 -12.46 12.79 18.01
N PRO A 109 -12.58 13.22 19.29
CA PRO A 109 -11.70 12.76 20.37
C PRO A 109 -11.67 11.24 20.52
N ALA A 110 -12.83 10.57 20.48
CA ALA A 110 -12.93 9.12 20.57
C ALA A 110 -12.19 8.37 19.44
N CYS A 111 -12.04 8.99 18.26
CA CYS A 111 -11.29 8.43 17.13
C CYS A 111 -9.78 8.38 17.41
N THR A 112 -9.26 9.40 18.12
CA THR A 112 -7.85 9.50 18.51
C THR A 112 -7.55 8.69 19.77
N GLU A 113 -8.34 8.87 20.84
CA GLU A 113 -8.14 8.26 22.16
C GLU A 113 -8.19 6.73 22.10
N LEU A 114 -9.21 6.17 21.42
CA LEU A 114 -9.31 4.72 21.29
C LEU A 114 -8.16 4.14 20.45
N GLU A 115 -7.65 4.89 19.47
CA GLU A 115 -6.49 4.44 18.69
C GLU A 115 -5.22 4.40 19.54
N ALA A 116 -4.97 5.43 20.36
CA ALA A 116 -3.82 5.44 21.27
C ALA A 116 -3.86 4.26 22.24
N VAL A 117 -5.01 4.02 22.90
CA VAL A 117 -5.21 2.90 23.83
C VAL A 117 -5.01 1.54 23.14
N VAL A 118 -5.61 1.36 21.95
CA VAL A 118 -5.56 0.08 21.22
C VAL A 118 -4.18 -0.20 20.62
N MET A 119 -3.45 0.83 20.19
CA MET A 119 -2.07 0.70 19.71
C MET A 119 -1.11 0.35 20.86
N ASP A 120 -1.34 0.86 22.07
CA ASP A 120 -0.62 0.45 23.28
C ASP A 120 -0.94 -0.99 23.69
N TRP A 121 -2.21 -1.42 23.61
CA TRP A 121 -2.60 -2.82 23.82
C TRP A 121 -1.87 -3.72 22.82
N LEU A 122 -1.87 -3.34 21.54
CA LEU A 122 -1.31 -4.16 20.48
C LEU A 122 0.22 -4.26 20.56
N ALA A 123 0.92 -3.17 20.92
CA ALA A 123 2.34 -3.18 21.22
C ALA A 123 2.68 -4.14 22.38
N LYS A 124 1.93 -4.07 23.49
CA LYS A 124 2.07 -4.97 24.65
C LYS A 124 1.77 -6.43 24.28
N MET A 125 0.77 -6.67 23.42
CA MET A 125 0.42 -8.01 22.93
C MET A 125 1.56 -8.64 22.11
N ILE A 126 2.23 -7.90 21.22
CA ILE A 126 3.35 -8.44 20.45
C ILE A 126 4.68 -8.42 21.19
N GLY A 127 4.81 -7.59 22.24
CA GLY A 127 6.02 -7.46 23.05
C GLY A 127 7.02 -6.44 22.50
N LEU A 128 6.53 -5.30 21.98
CA LEU A 128 7.41 -4.17 21.64
C LEU A 128 7.96 -3.48 22.91
N PRO A 129 9.15 -2.84 22.83
CA PRO A 129 9.69 -1.96 23.85
C PRO A 129 8.74 -0.84 24.27
N ASN A 130 8.89 -0.36 25.52
CA ASN A 130 8.07 0.74 26.07
C ASN A 130 8.19 2.05 25.29
N ASP A 131 9.32 2.28 24.58
CA ASP A 131 9.56 3.46 23.73
C ASP A 131 8.54 3.63 22.59
N PHE A 132 7.77 2.58 22.28
CA PHE A 132 6.72 2.59 21.26
C PHE A 132 5.32 2.82 21.83
N LEU A 133 5.17 2.87 23.16
CA LEU A 133 3.88 3.14 23.81
C LEU A 133 3.63 4.65 23.86
N HIS A 134 2.36 5.05 23.74
CA HIS A 134 1.89 6.42 24.01
C HIS A 134 1.85 6.72 25.52
N THR A 135 1.55 5.73 26.35
CA THR A 135 1.26 5.95 27.79
C THR A 135 2.46 5.83 28.73
N HIS A 136 3.68 5.60 28.22
CA HIS A 136 4.87 5.44 29.07
C HIS A 136 5.53 6.80 29.35
N ALA A 137 5.83 7.10 30.62
CA ALA A 137 6.25 8.45 31.05
C ALA A 137 7.46 9.02 30.28
N ASP A 138 8.45 8.18 29.97
CA ASP A 138 9.68 8.59 29.28
C ASP A 138 9.63 8.44 27.74
N THR A 139 8.46 8.13 27.17
CA THR A 139 8.31 7.94 25.72
C THR A 139 8.34 9.26 24.96
N THR A 140 8.88 9.25 23.74
CA THR A 140 8.53 10.25 22.72
C THR A 140 7.82 9.63 21.53
N GLY A 141 7.55 8.32 21.59
CA GLY A 141 7.01 7.51 20.52
C GLY A 141 5.50 7.33 20.60
N GLY A 142 5.02 6.28 19.94
CA GLY A 142 3.61 5.92 19.91
C GLY A 142 3.26 5.11 18.66
N GLY A 143 2.00 4.70 18.58
CA GLY A 143 1.45 3.94 17.46
C GLY A 143 0.30 4.63 16.73
N VAL A 144 0.26 4.51 15.40
CA VAL A 144 -0.79 5.02 14.50
C VAL A 144 -1.27 3.92 13.54
N ILE A 145 -2.56 3.91 13.20
CA ILE A 145 -3.14 2.97 12.23
C ILE A 145 -3.14 3.58 10.82
N GLN A 146 -2.17 3.11 10.03
CA GLN A 146 -2.03 3.37 8.59
C GLN A 146 -2.96 2.48 7.76
N THR A 147 -3.11 2.80 6.47
CA THR A 147 -3.89 1.98 5.53
C THR A 147 -3.12 0.70 5.17
N THR A 148 -1.83 0.83 4.82
CA THR A 148 -1.00 -0.27 4.30
C THR A 148 0.43 -0.27 4.86
N ALA A 149 1.08 -1.44 4.91
CA ALA A 149 2.53 -1.52 5.18
C ALA A 149 3.35 -0.67 4.19
N SER A 150 2.93 -0.58 2.92
CA SER A 150 3.58 0.27 1.92
C SER A 150 3.56 1.75 2.31
N GLU A 151 2.45 2.22 2.86
CA GLU A 151 2.30 3.57 3.41
C GLU A 151 3.17 3.74 4.66
N ALA A 152 3.17 2.77 5.58
CA ALA A 152 4.00 2.81 6.79
C ALA A 152 5.52 2.87 6.48
N THR A 153 5.99 2.08 5.51
CA THR A 153 7.37 2.12 5.01
C THR A 153 7.68 3.48 4.37
N LEU A 154 6.76 4.03 3.56
CA LEU A 154 6.93 5.36 2.97
C LEU A 154 6.98 6.45 4.05
N VAL A 155 6.07 6.44 5.02
CA VAL A 155 6.03 7.38 6.15
C VAL A 155 7.35 7.34 6.94
N ALA A 156 7.85 6.14 7.25
CA ALA A 156 9.15 5.95 7.91
C ALA A 156 10.33 6.47 7.06
N LEU A 157 10.35 6.20 5.75
CA LEU A 157 11.39 6.67 4.85
C LEU A 157 11.39 8.20 4.73
N LEU A 158 10.21 8.82 4.61
CA LEU A 158 10.06 10.27 4.51
C LEU A 158 10.47 10.98 5.81
N ALA A 159 10.17 10.39 6.97
CA ALA A 159 10.62 10.87 8.28
C ALA A 159 12.15 10.81 8.39
N ALA A 160 12.75 9.63 8.19
CA ALA A 160 14.21 9.45 8.20
C ALA A 160 14.92 10.39 7.21
N ARG A 161 14.37 10.55 6.00
CA ARG A 161 14.85 11.46 4.96
C ARG A 161 14.85 12.91 5.43
N LYS A 162 13.78 13.37 6.07
CA LYS A 162 13.67 14.73 6.60
C LYS A 162 14.68 14.98 7.72
N GLU A 163 14.88 14.01 8.61
CA GLU A 163 15.84 14.11 9.70
C GLU A 163 17.29 14.18 9.21
N VAL A 164 17.70 13.29 8.29
CA VAL A 164 19.07 13.33 7.75
C VAL A 164 19.31 14.61 6.93
N ILE A 165 18.32 15.11 6.17
CA ILE A 165 18.42 16.40 5.49
C ILE A 165 18.67 17.51 6.51
N HIS A 166 17.86 17.60 7.56
CA HIS A 166 18.04 18.62 8.60
C HIS A 166 19.41 18.52 9.29
N ARG A 167 19.86 17.30 9.63
CA ARG A 167 21.17 17.02 10.23
C ARG A 167 22.33 17.47 9.35
N VAL A 168 22.25 17.21 8.04
CA VAL A 168 23.28 17.59 7.07
C VAL A 168 23.24 19.09 6.79
N GLN A 169 22.07 19.72 6.67
CA GLN A 169 21.95 21.17 6.49
C GLN A 169 22.50 21.96 7.68
N ALA A 170 22.34 21.47 8.91
CA ALA A 170 22.92 22.09 10.09
C ALA A 170 24.47 22.12 10.06
N GLN A 171 25.10 21.16 9.38
CA GLN A 171 26.56 21.10 9.20
C GLN A 171 27.03 21.81 7.91
N PHE A 172 26.20 21.79 6.86
CA PHE A 172 26.50 22.34 5.53
C PHE A 172 25.34 23.22 5.03
N PRO A 173 25.14 24.44 5.59
CA PRO A 173 23.95 25.26 5.31
C PRO A 173 23.80 25.74 3.87
N TYR A 174 24.90 25.68 3.10
CA TYR A 174 24.92 26.03 1.67
C TYR A 174 24.37 24.93 0.75
N LEU A 175 24.13 23.71 1.26
CA LEU A 175 23.51 22.63 0.50
C LEU A 175 21.98 22.72 0.61
N SER A 176 21.31 22.72 -0.55
CA SER A 176 19.86 22.65 -0.60
C SER A 176 19.33 21.27 -0.17
N PRO A 177 18.08 21.17 0.30
CA PRO A 177 17.44 19.89 0.62
C PRO A 177 17.48 18.90 -0.55
N ALA A 178 17.37 19.40 -1.79
CA ALA A 178 17.37 18.59 -3.00
C ALA A 178 18.75 18.00 -3.31
N GLU A 179 19.83 18.78 -3.14
CA GLU A 179 21.20 18.29 -3.33
C GLU A 179 21.58 17.24 -2.29
N ILE A 180 21.14 17.40 -1.03
CA ILE A 180 21.34 16.41 0.01
C ILE A 180 20.54 15.14 -0.30
N ASN A 181 19.26 15.28 -0.65
CA ASN A 181 18.43 14.15 -1.08
C ASN A 181 19.07 13.39 -2.25
N GLY A 182 19.66 14.09 -3.21
CA GLY A 182 20.40 13.51 -4.32
C GLY A 182 21.60 12.63 -3.92
N ARG A 183 22.10 12.73 -2.68
CA ARG A 183 23.19 11.90 -2.12
C ARG A 183 22.70 10.81 -1.17
N LEU A 184 21.43 10.82 -0.78
CA LEU A 184 20.89 9.83 0.17
C LEU A 184 20.79 8.44 -0.46
N VAL A 185 21.16 7.42 0.31
CA VAL A 185 20.99 6.00 -0.03
C VAL A 185 20.32 5.22 1.09
N ALA A 186 19.27 4.49 0.71
CA ALA A 186 18.53 3.55 1.53
C ALA A 186 18.95 2.12 1.21
N TYR A 187 18.76 1.21 2.16
CA TYR A 187 19.10 -0.21 2.05
C TYR A 187 17.89 -1.08 2.37
N CYS A 188 17.82 -2.24 1.73
CA CYS A 188 17.01 -3.36 2.20
C CYS A 188 17.57 -4.69 1.69
N SER A 189 17.02 -5.80 2.18
CA SER A 189 17.29 -7.15 1.67
C SER A 189 16.86 -7.27 0.20
N ASP A 190 17.59 -8.04 -0.61
CA ASP A 190 17.13 -8.47 -1.95
C ASP A 190 15.83 -9.32 -1.91
N GLN A 191 15.39 -9.72 -0.72
CA GLN A 191 14.10 -10.39 -0.46
C GLN A 191 12.99 -9.46 0.07
N ALA A 192 13.27 -8.16 0.22
CA ALA A 192 12.30 -7.19 0.72
C ALA A 192 11.08 -7.07 -0.20
N HIS A 193 9.95 -6.60 0.35
CA HIS A 193 8.77 -6.35 -0.45
C HIS A 193 8.98 -5.14 -1.39
N SER A 194 8.38 -5.17 -2.58
CA SER A 194 8.50 -4.12 -3.61
C SER A 194 7.97 -2.74 -3.16
N SER A 195 7.28 -2.66 -2.03
CA SER A 195 6.96 -1.39 -1.38
C SER A 195 8.19 -0.58 -0.97
N VAL A 196 9.32 -1.22 -0.65
CA VAL A 196 10.56 -0.50 -0.27
C VAL A 196 11.15 0.22 -1.48
N GLU A 197 11.24 -0.48 -2.62
CA GLU A 197 11.62 0.12 -3.91
C GLU A 197 10.66 1.25 -4.28
N LYS A 198 9.35 1.00 -4.19
CA LYS A 198 8.33 2.01 -4.50
C LYS A 198 8.39 3.23 -3.55
N ALA A 199 8.71 3.04 -2.28
CA ALA A 199 8.93 4.12 -1.33
C ALA A 199 10.18 4.95 -1.67
N CYS A 200 11.26 4.31 -2.12
CA CYS A 200 12.45 5.00 -2.61
C CYS A 200 12.19 5.78 -3.91
N LEU A 201 11.41 5.20 -4.84
CA LEU A 201 10.97 5.88 -6.07
C LEU A 201 10.15 7.14 -5.77
N ILE A 202 9.15 7.05 -4.89
CA ILE A 202 8.33 8.21 -4.46
C ILE A 202 9.18 9.21 -3.67
N GLY A 203 10.11 8.72 -2.84
CA GLY A 203 11.03 9.55 -2.06
C GLY A 203 12.13 10.22 -2.88
N LEU A 204 12.32 9.85 -4.15
CA LEU A 204 13.46 10.23 -5.00
C LEU A 204 14.81 9.91 -4.33
N VAL A 205 14.90 8.73 -3.70
CA VAL A 205 16.04 8.24 -2.93
C VAL A 205 16.69 7.06 -3.68
N LYS A 206 18.02 6.94 -3.61
CA LYS A 206 18.73 5.76 -4.15
C LYS A 206 18.48 4.55 -3.26
N LEU A 207 18.16 3.40 -3.85
CA LEU A 207 18.04 2.13 -3.15
C LEU A 207 19.22 1.22 -3.50
N ASN A 208 19.87 0.65 -2.48
CA ASN A 208 20.83 -0.42 -2.59
C ASN A 208 20.20 -1.74 -2.07
N LEU A 209 19.97 -2.69 -2.97
CA LEU A 209 19.49 -4.03 -2.64
C LEU A 209 20.67 -4.88 -2.16
N VAL A 210 20.71 -5.15 -0.86
CA VAL A 210 21.82 -5.87 -0.23
C VAL A 210 21.55 -7.38 -0.31
N PRO A 211 22.49 -8.19 -0.85
CA PRO A 211 22.30 -9.64 -0.98
C PRO A 211 22.03 -10.35 0.34
N SER A 212 21.10 -11.31 0.31
CA SER A 212 20.75 -12.14 1.47
C SER A 212 21.59 -13.43 1.56
N ASP A 213 21.66 -14.02 2.76
CA ASP A 213 22.38 -15.28 3.00
C ASP A 213 21.67 -16.51 2.37
N ASP A 214 22.22 -17.71 2.55
CA ASP A 214 21.59 -18.95 2.03
C ASP A 214 20.29 -19.34 2.73
N LYS A 215 19.97 -18.69 3.85
CA LYS A 215 18.66 -18.75 4.50
C LYS A 215 17.79 -17.54 4.16
N LEU A 216 18.16 -16.74 3.16
CA LEU A 216 17.40 -15.61 2.60
C LEU A 216 17.24 -14.44 3.58
N ARG A 217 18.22 -14.24 4.46
CA ARG A 217 18.22 -13.19 5.50
C ARG A 217 19.30 -12.16 5.23
N LEU A 218 19.01 -10.89 5.43
CA LEU A 218 20.01 -9.83 5.45
C LEU A 218 20.91 -9.96 6.69
N ARG A 219 22.23 -9.80 6.48
CA ARG A 219 23.28 -10.00 7.48
C ARG A 219 24.16 -8.77 7.62
N GLY A 220 24.68 -8.54 8.82
CA GLY A 220 25.46 -7.34 9.16
C GLY A 220 26.78 -7.19 8.40
N ASN A 221 27.35 -8.27 7.87
CA ASN A 221 28.55 -8.20 7.05
C ASN A 221 28.27 -7.62 5.66
N ALA A 222 27.19 -8.07 5.00
CA ALA A 222 26.78 -7.56 3.69
C ALA A 222 26.37 -6.08 3.78
N LEU A 223 25.61 -5.71 4.82
CA LEU A 223 25.24 -4.32 5.06
C LEU A 223 26.47 -3.41 5.30
N ARG A 224 27.45 -3.84 6.11
CA ARG A 224 28.69 -3.07 6.32
C ARG A 224 29.47 -2.83 5.03
N GLN A 225 29.56 -3.84 4.16
CA GLN A 225 30.23 -3.71 2.86
C GLN A 225 29.49 -2.73 1.94
N ALA A 226 28.16 -2.78 1.90
CA ALA A 226 27.34 -1.84 1.13
C ALA A 226 27.51 -0.39 1.64
N ILE A 227 27.41 -0.17 2.95
CA ILE A 227 27.60 1.13 3.59
C ILE A 227 29.00 1.71 3.32
N ALA A 228 30.06 0.90 3.45
CA ALA A 228 31.42 1.35 3.20
C ALA A 228 31.60 1.81 1.74
N LYS A 229 31.19 0.99 0.78
CA LYS A 229 31.24 1.29 -0.65
C LYS A 229 30.45 2.55 -1.02
N ASP A 230 29.25 2.73 -0.46
CA ASP A 230 28.42 3.88 -0.78
C ASP A 230 28.97 5.18 -0.16
N LYS A 231 29.60 5.11 1.03
CA LYS A 231 30.37 6.22 1.60
C LYS A 231 31.59 6.59 0.75
N GLU A 232 32.34 5.61 0.25
CA GLU A 232 33.46 5.83 -0.69
C GLU A 232 32.99 6.55 -1.97
N ASN A 233 31.77 6.26 -2.44
CA ASN A 233 31.11 6.95 -3.54
C ASN A 233 30.51 8.33 -3.18
N GLY A 234 30.72 8.83 -1.96
CA GLY A 234 30.20 10.12 -1.50
C GLY A 234 28.68 10.15 -1.24
N LEU A 235 28.03 8.99 -1.11
CA LEU A 235 26.63 8.88 -0.72
C LEU A 235 26.48 8.93 0.81
N ILE A 236 25.26 9.19 1.26
CA ILE A 236 24.89 9.35 2.66
C ILE A 236 23.92 8.21 3.04
N PRO A 237 24.42 7.15 3.71
CA PRO A 237 23.58 6.14 4.34
C PRO A 237 22.62 6.79 5.34
N PHE A 238 21.32 6.48 5.24
CA PHE A 238 20.33 7.07 6.18
C PHE A 238 19.15 6.17 6.57
N TYR A 239 18.81 5.15 5.79
CA TYR A 239 17.64 4.30 6.04
C TYR A 239 17.89 2.84 5.71
N LEU A 240 17.43 1.94 6.57
CA LEU A 240 17.37 0.49 6.37
C LEU A 240 15.93 0.02 6.57
N CYS A 241 15.36 -0.69 5.58
CA CYS A 241 14.19 -1.52 5.81
C CYS A 241 14.65 -2.97 6.08
N ALA A 242 14.49 -3.43 7.32
CA ALA A 242 14.71 -4.81 7.73
C ALA A 242 13.37 -5.57 7.71
N THR A 243 13.32 -6.72 7.08
CA THR A 243 12.08 -7.48 6.86
C THR A 243 11.99 -8.68 7.80
N LEU A 244 10.93 -8.74 8.60
CA LEU A 244 10.58 -9.90 9.42
C LEU A 244 9.42 -10.66 8.76
N GLY A 245 9.73 -11.74 8.06
CA GLY A 245 8.78 -12.52 7.27
C GLY A 245 8.67 -12.03 5.82
N THR A 246 9.77 -12.17 5.05
CA THR A 246 9.87 -11.77 3.64
C THR A 246 8.77 -12.36 2.75
N THR A 247 8.43 -11.67 1.66
CA THR A 247 7.27 -12.06 0.83
C THR A 247 7.48 -13.40 0.12
N GLY A 248 8.68 -13.65 -0.42
CA GLY A 248 8.99 -14.89 -1.15
C GLY A 248 8.92 -16.13 -0.26
N ALA A 249 9.64 -16.12 0.86
CA ALA A 249 9.93 -17.32 1.66
C ALA A 249 9.61 -17.22 3.16
N CYS A 250 9.11 -16.07 3.65
CA CYS A 250 8.95 -15.79 5.09
C CYS A 250 10.27 -15.90 5.88
N ALA A 251 11.37 -15.40 5.30
CA ALA A 251 12.66 -15.28 5.98
C ALA A 251 12.71 -14.04 6.90
N PHE A 252 13.69 -13.98 7.80
CA PHE A 252 13.82 -12.95 8.84
C PHE A 252 15.22 -12.34 8.87
N ASP A 253 15.32 -11.05 8.55
CA ASP A 253 16.57 -10.29 8.59
C ASP A 253 17.12 -10.20 10.04
N ASN A 254 18.45 -10.28 10.20
CA ASN A 254 19.04 -10.44 11.55
C ASN A 254 19.21 -9.08 12.28
N LEU A 255 18.17 -8.62 12.96
CA LEU A 255 18.18 -7.35 13.71
C LEU A 255 19.30 -7.27 14.77
N VAL A 256 19.72 -8.38 15.40
CA VAL A 256 20.86 -8.40 16.35
C VAL A 256 22.17 -7.99 15.68
N GLU A 257 22.36 -8.33 14.40
CA GLU A 257 23.54 -7.89 13.64
C GLU A 257 23.36 -6.48 13.06
N LEU A 258 22.15 -6.14 12.61
CA LEU A 258 21.86 -4.92 11.85
C LEU A 258 21.73 -3.68 12.76
N GLY A 259 21.09 -3.83 13.92
CA GLY A 259 20.88 -2.77 14.91
C GLY A 259 22.16 -2.02 15.29
N PRO A 260 23.20 -2.70 15.82
CA PRO A 260 24.45 -2.08 16.22
C PRO A 260 25.29 -1.52 15.06
N ILE A 261 24.94 -1.81 13.80
CA ILE A 261 25.55 -1.16 12.63
C ILE A 261 24.85 0.18 12.41
N CYS A 262 23.52 0.15 12.29
CA CYS A 262 22.72 1.33 11.99
C CYS A 262 22.76 2.40 13.09
N GLU A 263 22.85 2.00 14.36
CA GLU A 263 23.03 2.93 15.49
C GLU A 263 24.35 3.72 15.35
N ARG A 264 25.48 3.03 15.18
CA ARG A 264 26.81 3.65 14.98
C ARG A 264 26.89 4.49 13.72
N GLU A 265 26.14 4.12 12.68
CA GLU A 265 26.13 4.83 11.39
C GLU A 265 25.02 5.89 11.28
N HIS A 266 24.24 6.09 12.35
CA HIS A 266 23.10 7.01 12.42
C HIS A 266 22.08 6.83 11.26
N ILE A 267 21.82 5.56 10.93
CA ILE A 267 20.86 5.06 9.94
C ILE A 267 19.56 4.69 10.66
N TRP A 268 18.43 5.17 10.16
CA TRP A 268 17.10 4.79 10.64
C TRP A 268 16.78 3.34 10.24
N ILE A 269 16.40 2.50 11.20
CA ILE A 269 15.85 1.16 10.93
C ILE A 269 14.34 1.20 11.02
N HIS A 270 13.69 0.86 9.90
CA HIS A 270 12.30 0.49 9.83
C HIS A 270 12.18 -1.04 9.76
N VAL A 271 11.31 -1.62 10.58
CA VAL A 271 10.96 -3.04 10.50
C VAL A 271 9.64 -3.21 9.75
N ASP A 272 9.71 -3.83 8.56
CA ASP A 272 8.54 -4.38 7.89
C ASP A 272 8.29 -5.81 8.41
N ALA A 273 7.32 -5.93 9.31
CA ALA A 273 6.82 -7.21 9.80
C ALA A 273 5.41 -7.52 9.25
N ALA A 274 5.02 -6.98 8.08
CA ALA A 274 3.64 -6.95 7.59
C ALA A 274 2.84 -8.24 7.81
N TYR A 275 3.42 -9.41 7.53
CA TYR A 275 2.80 -10.71 7.80
C TYR A 275 3.17 -11.29 9.18
N ALA A 276 4.46 -11.38 9.51
CA ALA A 276 4.90 -12.09 10.70
C ALA A 276 4.59 -11.37 12.02
N GLY A 277 4.32 -10.06 12.00
CA GLY A 277 4.01 -9.27 13.19
C GLY A 277 2.80 -9.81 13.97
N SER A 278 1.79 -10.34 13.28
CA SER A 278 0.65 -11.00 13.91
C SER A 278 1.04 -12.27 14.68
N ALA A 279 2.17 -12.92 14.37
CA ALA A 279 2.63 -14.10 15.08
C ALA A 279 3.24 -13.77 16.45
N PHE A 280 3.77 -12.57 16.64
CA PHE A 280 4.48 -12.16 17.86
C PHE A 280 3.56 -11.99 19.08
N ILE A 281 2.23 -12.05 18.88
CA ILE A 281 1.27 -12.27 19.98
C ILE A 281 1.52 -13.58 20.72
N CYS A 282 2.13 -14.58 20.06
CA CYS A 282 2.57 -15.84 20.64
C CYS A 282 4.04 -15.69 21.09
N PRO A 283 4.36 -15.82 22.40
CA PRO A 283 5.71 -15.62 22.90
C PRO A 283 6.78 -16.47 22.21
N GLU A 284 6.46 -17.69 21.80
CA GLU A 284 7.40 -18.61 21.14
C GLU A 284 7.94 -18.11 19.79
N PHE A 285 7.26 -17.16 19.12
CA PHE A 285 7.72 -16.56 17.86
C PHE A 285 8.44 -15.22 18.04
N ARG A 286 8.48 -14.66 19.26
CA ARG A 286 9.11 -13.34 19.51
C ARG A 286 10.62 -13.31 19.33
N HIS A 287 11.29 -14.48 19.31
CA HIS A 287 12.73 -14.58 19.06
C HIS A 287 13.17 -14.00 17.70
N PHE A 288 12.25 -13.91 16.73
CA PHE A 288 12.49 -13.22 15.45
C PHE A 288 12.58 -11.69 15.59
N MET A 289 12.16 -11.10 16.72
CA MET A 289 12.27 -9.66 17.00
C MET A 289 13.50 -9.28 17.84
N ASN A 290 14.39 -10.21 18.19
CA ASN A 290 15.59 -9.87 18.98
C ASN A 290 16.40 -8.77 18.28
N GLY A 291 16.64 -7.62 18.93
CA GLY A 291 17.22 -6.43 18.30
C GLY A 291 16.21 -5.33 17.92
N VAL A 292 14.89 -5.55 18.10
CA VAL A 292 13.84 -4.55 17.83
C VAL A 292 14.01 -3.29 18.70
N GLU A 293 14.61 -3.45 19.88
CA GLU A 293 15.01 -2.40 20.81
C GLU A 293 16.06 -1.43 20.24
N LEU A 294 16.65 -1.70 19.07
CA LEU A 294 17.56 -0.77 18.37
C LEU A 294 16.91 -0.05 17.17
N THR A 295 15.64 -0.36 16.87
CA THR A 295 14.93 0.16 15.69
C THR A 295 14.17 1.46 15.99
N GLN A 296 13.89 2.26 14.95
CA GLN A 296 13.22 3.57 15.09
C GLN A 296 11.74 3.50 14.70
N SER A 297 11.35 2.56 13.83
CA SER A 297 9.95 2.26 13.56
C SER A 297 9.68 0.79 13.24
N PHE A 298 8.47 0.34 13.55
CA PHE A 298 8.01 -1.03 13.33
C PHE A 298 6.60 -0.99 12.73
N ALA A 299 6.29 -1.83 11.74
CA ALA A 299 4.94 -1.95 11.20
C ALA A 299 4.53 -3.39 10.93
N PHE A 300 3.26 -3.72 11.20
CA PHE A 300 2.64 -4.94 10.70
C PHE A 300 1.16 -4.77 10.34
N ASN A 301 0.59 -5.77 9.66
CA ASN A 301 -0.81 -5.74 9.26
C ASN A 301 -1.65 -6.66 10.13
N PRO A 302 -2.42 -6.14 11.11
CA PRO A 302 -3.61 -6.83 11.59
C PRO A 302 -4.52 -7.28 10.44
N SER A 303 -4.55 -6.47 9.36
CA SER A 303 -5.24 -6.77 8.09
C SER A 303 -4.71 -7.95 7.27
N LYS A 304 -3.60 -8.58 7.66
CA LYS A 304 -3.20 -9.86 7.08
C LYS A 304 -3.75 -11.04 7.89
N TRP A 305 -3.17 -11.27 9.07
CA TRP A 305 -3.31 -12.55 9.79
C TRP A 305 -3.90 -12.42 11.20
N MET A 306 -4.40 -11.23 11.60
CA MET A 306 -5.02 -11.00 12.90
C MET A 306 -6.56 -10.86 12.84
N MET A 307 -7.18 -11.31 11.74
CA MET A 307 -8.63 -11.37 11.53
C MET A 307 -9.37 -10.02 11.57
N VAL A 308 -8.65 -8.90 11.44
CA VAL A 308 -9.21 -7.57 11.19
C VAL A 308 -9.27 -7.39 9.67
N HIS A 309 -10.42 -7.09 9.07
CA HIS A 309 -10.44 -6.94 7.60
C HIS A 309 -9.72 -5.66 7.14
N PHE A 310 -9.16 -5.71 5.93
CA PHE A 310 -8.50 -4.59 5.27
C PHE A 310 -9.42 -3.35 5.13
N ASP A 311 -8.95 -2.13 5.30
CA ASP A 311 -7.60 -1.69 5.71
C ASP A 311 -7.41 -1.67 7.24
N CYS A 312 -6.21 -2.08 7.69
CA CYS A 312 -5.70 -1.91 9.05
C CYS A 312 -4.21 -2.29 9.09
N THR A 313 -3.32 -1.30 9.16
CA THR A 313 -1.87 -1.48 9.36
C THR A 313 -1.46 -0.75 10.62
N ALA A 314 -0.83 -1.45 11.55
CA ALA A 314 -0.37 -0.89 12.80
C ALA A 314 1.11 -0.49 12.65
N MET A 315 1.41 0.80 12.81
CA MET A 315 2.78 1.35 12.72
C MET A 315 3.13 2.04 14.03
N TRP A 316 4.34 1.82 14.52
CA TRP A 316 4.91 2.50 15.67
C TRP A 316 6.20 3.23 15.31
N VAL A 317 6.47 4.32 16.03
CA VAL A 317 7.73 5.07 16.00
C VAL A 317 8.24 5.27 17.43
N LYS A 318 9.56 5.30 17.62
CA LYS A 318 10.16 5.70 18.90
C LYS A 318 10.14 7.20 19.17
N SER A 319 9.95 8.00 18.12
CA SER A 319 9.82 9.45 18.24
C SER A 319 8.81 9.98 17.23
N SER A 320 7.66 10.43 17.73
CA SER A 320 6.62 11.14 16.97
C SER A 320 7.17 12.42 16.35
N ALA A 321 8.13 13.08 17.01
CA ALA A 321 8.77 14.30 16.53
C ALA A 321 9.42 14.13 15.13
N ALA A 322 9.85 12.91 14.76
CA ALA A 322 10.34 12.61 13.42
C ALA A 322 9.22 12.68 12.35
N LEU A 323 8.01 12.23 12.70
CA LEU A 323 6.82 12.32 11.84
C LEU A 323 6.34 13.78 11.75
N HIS A 324 6.18 14.47 12.88
CA HIS A 324 5.81 15.89 12.89
C HIS A 324 6.79 16.74 12.07
N ARG A 325 8.11 16.52 12.16
CA ARG A 325 9.10 17.22 11.31
C ARG A 325 8.88 16.99 9.81
N ALA A 326 8.32 15.86 9.40
CA ALA A 326 8.12 15.50 8.00
C ALA A 326 6.76 15.91 7.43
N PHE A 327 5.70 15.93 8.24
CA PHE A 327 4.31 16.10 7.79
C PHE A 327 3.57 17.30 8.40
N ASN A 328 4.17 18.05 9.34
CA ASN A 328 3.47 19.18 9.96
C ASN A 328 3.14 20.29 8.94
N VAL A 329 1.87 20.64 8.89
CA VAL A 329 1.31 21.84 8.28
C VAL A 329 0.29 22.42 9.27
N ASP A 330 0.33 23.73 9.48
CA ASP A 330 -0.41 24.39 10.56
C ASP A 330 -1.30 25.54 10.04
N PRO A 331 -2.37 25.25 9.27
CA PRO A 331 -3.33 26.25 8.85
C PRO A 331 -4.35 26.49 9.98
N LEU A 332 -4.74 27.76 10.17
CA LEU A 332 -5.64 28.21 11.24
C LEU A 332 -6.96 27.41 11.36
N TYR A 333 -7.52 26.94 10.24
CA TYR A 333 -8.77 26.16 10.24
C TYR A 333 -8.65 24.71 10.75
N LEU A 334 -7.43 24.24 11.07
CA LEU A 334 -7.19 22.95 11.74
C LEU A 334 -6.78 23.10 13.22
N GLN A 335 -6.52 24.33 13.68
CA GLN A 335 -6.07 24.59 15.04
C GLN A 335 -7.21 24.43 16.07
N HIS A 336 -6.85 24.09 17.31
CA HIS A 336 -7.78 24.00 18.43
C HIS A 336 -7.06 24.18 19.77
N GLU A 337 -7.82 24.45 20.83
CA GLU A 337 -7.30 24.80 22.17
C GLU A 337 -6.34 23.75 22.77
N ASN A 338 -6.52 22.46 22.45
CA ASN A 338 -5.67 21.36 22.94
C ASN A 338 -4.44 21.06 22.04
N ALA A 339 -4.13 21.90 21.05
CA ALA A 339 -3.03 21.66 20.12
C ALA A 339 -1.68 21.68 20.86
N GLY A 340 -0.80 20.72 20.53
CA GLY A 340 0.49 20.53 21.21
C GLY A 340 0.41 19.79 22.56
N VAL A 341 -0.80 19.51 23.07
CA VAL A 341 -1.02 18.60 24.23
C VAL A 341 -1.65 17.30 23.75
N ALA A 342 -2.65 17.37 22.86
CA ALA A 342 -3.31 16.20 22.29
C ALA A 342 -2.57 15.62 21.06
N ILE A 343 -2.89 14.37 20.70
CA ILE A 343 -2.31 13.69 19.53
C ILE A 343 -3.12 14.03 18.27
N ASP A 344 -2.53 14.82 17.39
CA ASP A 344 -3.08 15.11 16.07
C ASP A 344 -2.48 14.18 15.01
N TYR A 345 -3.16 13.03 14.81
CA TYR A 345 -2.69 11.96 13.92
C TYR A 345 -2.52 12.39 12.45
N MET A 346 -3.06 13.52 12.00
CA MET A 346 -2.74 14.09 10.69
C MET A 346 -1.23 14.32 10.48
N HIS A 347 -0.46 14.58 11.54
CA HIS A 347 1.00 14.74 11.47
C HIS A 347 1.78 13.42 11.46
N TRP A 348 1.07 12.28 11.51
CA TRP A 348 1.63 10.93 11.61
C TRP A 348 1.40 10.09 10.35
N GLN A 349 0.79 10.67 9.31
CA GLN A 349 0.40 10.00 8.07
C GLN A 349 0.55 10.95 6.86
N VAL A 350 0.31 10.46 5.63
CA VAL A 350 0.38 11.29 4.41
C VAL A 350 -0.90 12.11 4.15
N PRO A 351 -2.14 11.58 4.27
CA PRO A 351 -3.35 12.36 4.03
C PRO A 351 -3.79 13.16 5.27
N LEU A 352 -4.65 14.18 5.09
CA LEU A 352 -5.30 14.86 6.21
C LEU A 352 -6.34 13.95 6.89
N SER A 353 -7.41 13.62 6.16
CA SER A 353 -8.55 12.87 6.69
C SER A 353 -8.20 11.42 7.04
N ARG A 354 -8.77 10.92 8.15
CA ARG A 354 -8.65 9.52 8.58
C ARG A 354 -9.93 9.06 9.29
N ARG A 355 -10.36 7.84 8.97
CA ARG A 355 -11.57 7.19 9.50
C ARG A 355 -11.30 6.48 10.84
N PHE A 356 -12.36 6.07 11.55
CA PHE A 356 -12.29 5.43 12.86
C PHE A 356 -11.81 3.95 12.83
N ARG A 357 -10.59 3.70 12.33
CA ARG A 357 -10.02 2.36 12.12
C ARG A 357 -9.86 1.55 13.42
N ALA A 358 -9.54 2.22 14.53
CA ALA A 358 -9.33 1.58 15.82
C ALA A 358 -10.54 0.79 16.33
N LEU A 359 -11.76 1.19 15.95
CA LEU A 359 -12.99 0.56 16.44
C LEU A 359 -13.09 -0.93 16.05
N LYS A 360 -12.81 -1.29 14.79
CA LYS A 360 -12.80 -2.70 14.36
C LYS A 360 -11.66 -3.53 14.94
N LEU A 361 -10.51 -2.89 15.20
CA LEU A 361 -9.37 -3.54 15.86
C LEU A 361 -9.68 -3.84 17.33
N TRP A 362 -10.30 -2.88 18.03
CA TRP A 362 -10.79 -3.02 19.41
C TRP A 362 -11.83 -4.14 19.53
N PHE A 363 -12.80 -4.20 18.61
CA PHE A 363 -13.83 -5.25 18.58
C PHE A 363 -13.20 -6.65 18.43
N VAL A 364 -12.23 -6.81 17.52
CA VAL A 364 -11.52 -8.08 17.31
C VAL A 364 -10.73 -8.48 18.55
N ILE A 365 -9.93 -7.58 19.13
CA ILE A 365 -9.13 -7.88 20.33
C ILE A 365 -10.04 -8.25 21.51
N ARG A 366 -11.14 -7.53 21.73
CA ARG A 366 -12.09 -7.81 22.82
C ARG A 366 -12.91 -9.09 22.60
N SER A 367 -13.29 -9.39 21.36
CA SER A 367 -14.15 -10.54 21.06
C SER A 367 -13.41 -11.87 21.04
N PHE A 368 -12.14 -11.89 20.61
CA PHE A 368 -11.34 -13.13 20.59
C PHE A 368 -10.48 -13.29 21.85
N GLY A 369 -10.10 -12.18 22.50
CA GLY A 369 -9.06 -12.17 23.52
C GLY A 369 -7.67 -12.52 22.96
N VAL A 370 -6.62 -12.28 23.74
CA VAL A 370 -5.24 -12.59 23.32
C VAL A 370 -5.07 -14.10 23.08
N GLU A 371 -5.66 -14.94 23.92
CA GLU A 371 -5.60 -16.40 23.81
C GLU A 371 -6.27 -16.93 22.53
N GLY A 372 -7.44 -16.38 22.15
CA GLY A 372 -8.14 -16.76 20.92
C GLY A 372 -7.35 -16.40 19.67
N LEU A 373 -6.74 -15.20 19.66
CA LEU A 373 -5.83 -14.78 18.58
C LEU A 373 -4.57 -15.68 18.53
N GLN A 374 -3.94 -15.97 19.67
CA GLN A 374 -2.80 -16.90 19.72
C GLN A 374 -3.17 -18.31 19.21
N LYS A 375 -4.35 -18.82 19.58
CA LYS A 375 -4.86 -20.11 19.11
C LYS A 375 -5.05 -20.14 17.59
N HIS A 376 -5.54 -19.05 16.99
CA HIS A 376 -5.64 -18.91 15.53
C HIS A 376 -4.27 -19.02 14.86
N ILE A 377 -3.28 -18.22 15.29
CA ILE A 377 -1.91 -18.27 14.77
C ILE A 377 -1.33 -19.69 14.89
N ARG A 378 -1.37 -20.28 16.10
CA ARG A 378 -0.84 -21.63 16.38
C ARG A 378 -1.49 -22.69 15.49
N ASN A 379 -2.80 -22.61 15.25
CA ASN A 379 -3.48 -23.55 14.35
C ASN A 379 -3.01 -23.38 12.90
N SER A 380 -2.90 -22.14 12.40
CA SER A 380 -2.42 -21.88 11.03
C SER A 380 -0.98 -22.37 10.83
N VAL A 381 -0.08 -22.19 11.82
CA VAL A 381 1.28 -22.77 11.80
C VAL A 381 1.24 -24.30 11.78
N ARG A 382 0.38 -24.92 12.60
CA ARG A 382 0.19 -26.39 12.62
C ARG A 382 -0.29 -26.95 11.27
N MET A 383 -1.18 -26.24 10.58
CA MET A 383 -1.64 -26.60 9.24
C MET A 383 -0.54 -26.47 8.18
N ALA A 384 0.33 -25.45 8.28
CA ALA A 384 1.48 -25.32 7.41
C ALA A 384 2.53 -26.42 7.67
N THR A 385 2.74 -26.84 8.93
CA THR A 385 3.59 -27.99 9.28
C THR A 385 3.04 -29.31 8.74
N LEU A 386 1.70 -29.49 8.72
CA LEU A 386 1.06 -30.64 8.08
C LEU A 386 1.33 -30.64 6.56
N PHE A 387 1.14 -29.51 5.88
CA PHE A 387 1.43 -29.39 4.46
C PHE A 387 2.91 -29.64 4.14
N GLU A 388 3.83 -29.07 4.93
CA GLU A 388 5.28 -29.31 4.82
C GLU A 388 5.62 -30.81 4.91
N THR A 389 5.03 -31.52 5.87
CA THR A 389 5.21 -32.97 6.03
C THR A 389 4.73 -33.74 4.79
N LEU A 390 3.57 -33.34 4.23
CA LEU A 390 3.02 -33.95 3.03
C LEU A 390 3.93 -33.72 1.80
N VAL A 391 4.46 -32.51 1.61
CA VAL A 391 5.45 -32.22 0.55
C VAL A 391 6.72 -33.06 0.72
N LYS A 392 7.26 -33.15 1.95
CA LYS A 392 8.46 -33.95 2.26
C LYS A 392 8.29 -35.45 2.00
N SER A 393 7.06 -35.96 2.01
CA SER A 393 6.75 -37.37 1.77
C SER A 393 6.65 -37.77 0.29
N ASP A 394 6.78 -36.81 -0.65
CA ASP A 394 6.66 -37.05 -2.08
C ASP A 394 7.96 -36.66 -2.81
N ASP A 395 8.74 -37.67 -3.20
CA ASP A 395 10.08 -37.53 -3.80
C ASP A 395 10.12 -36.70 -5.09
N ARG A 396 8.98 -36.38 -5.70
CA ARG A 396 8.90 -35.52 -6.89
C ARG A 396 9.08 -34.03 -6.57
N PHE A 397 8.94 -33.65 -5.30
CA PHE A 397 8.98 -32.26 -4.85
C PHE A 397 10.22 -31.95 -4.02
N GLU A 398 10.59 -30.68 -3.97
CA GLU A 398 11.61 -30.13 -3.06
C GLU A 398 11.11 -28.85 -2.36
N LEU A 399 11.63 -28.60 -1.15
CA LEU A 399 11.40 -27.40 -0.36
C LEU A 399 12.65 -26.50 -0.44
N PRO A 400 12.64 -25.43 -1.25
CA PRO A 400 13.82 -24.59 -1.49
C PRO A 400 14.11 -23.58 -0.36
N ALA A 401 13.21 -23.44 0.62
CA ALA A 401 13.44 -22.64 1.83
C ALA A 401 12.82 -23.32 3.06
N GLU A 402 13.34 -22.98 4.25
CA GLU A 402 12.85 -23.45 5.54
C GLU A 402 11.43 -22.91 5.82
N ARG A 403 10.50 -23.75 6.30
CA ARG A 403 9.16 -23.29 6.67
C ARG A 403 9.23 -22.50 7.97
N HIS A 404 8.91 -21.22 7.90
CA HIS A 404 8.53 -20.43 9.06
C HIS A 404 7.04 -20.06 9.01
N LEU A 405 6.41 -20.02 10.19
CA LEU A 405 5.02 -19.63 10.37
C LEU A 405 4.05 -20.41 9.44
N GLY A 406 3.13 -19.72 8.76
CA GLY A 406 2.07 -20.29 7.94
C GLY A 406 2.36 -20.40 6.44
N LEU A 407 3.59 -20.14 5.97
CA LEU A 407 3.98 -20.23 4.56
C LEU A 407 4.90 -21.43 4.31
N VAL A 408 4.53 -22.30 3.37
CA VAL A 408 5.40 -23.31 2.78
C VAL A 408 5.75 -22.90 1.35
N THR A 409 7.02 -22.99 0.97
CA THR A 409 7.46 -22.85 -0.42
C THR A 409 7.89 -24.20 -0.96
N PHE A 410 7.47 -24.55 -2.17
CA PHE A 410 7.76 -25.85 -2.77
C PHE A 410 7.84 -25.77 -4.29
N ARG A 411 8.49 -26.74 -4.92
CA ARG A 411 8.57 -26.87 -6.37
C ARG A 411 8.71 -28.34 -6.79
N LEU A 412 8.47 -28.64 -8.06
CA LEU A 412 8.86 -29.93 -8.64
C LEU A 412 10.38 -29.94 -8.83
N LYS A 413 11.02 -31.10 -8.61
CA LYS A 413 12.42 -31.31 -8.96
C LYS A 413 12.61 -31.24 -10.48
N GLY A 414 13.75 -30.72 -10.93
CA GLY A 414 14.03 -30.40 -12.33
C GLY A 414 13.77 -28.93 -12.69
N GLU A 415 13.48 -28.67 -13.96
CA GLU A 415 13.39 -27.34 -14.56
C GLU A 415 12.23 -26.48 -14.04
N ASN A 416 12.35 -25.16 -14.18
CA ASN A 416 11.36 -24.19 -13.67
C ASN A 416 9.99 -24.32 -14.38
N GLU A 417 10.00 -24.67 -15.66
CA GLU A 417 8.85 -24.83 -16.54
C GLU A 417 7.89 -25.93 -16.03
N LEU A 418 8.41 -26.98 -15.38
CA LEU A 418 7.58 -28.02 -14.76
C LEU A 418 6.73 -27.45 -13.62
N THR A 419 7.34 -26.58 -12.80
CA THR A 419 6.68 -25.95 -11.66
C THR A 419 5.71 -24.85 -12.11
N GLU A 420 6.03 -24.11 -13.18
CA GLU A 420 5.09 -23.17 -13.81
C GLU A 420 3.88 -23.89 -14.43
N GLN A 421 4.09 -24.99 -15.15
CA GLN A 421 3.00 -25.82 -15.68
C GLN A 421 2.10 -26.35 -14.56
N LEU A 422 2.69 -26.78 -13.43
CA LEU A 422 1.93 -27.21 -12.25
C LEU A 422 1.07 -26.09 -11.69
N LEU A 423 1.64 -24.89 -11.52
CA LEU A 423 0.90 -23.73 -11.03
C LEU A 423 -0.24 -23.33 -11.97
N LYS A 424 0.00 -23.38 -13.28
CA LYS A 424 -1.01 -23.08 -14.30
C LYS A 424 -2.15 -24.09 -14.28
N GLU A 425 -1.87 -25.39 -14.17
CA GLU A 425 -2.88 -26.45 -14.07
C GLU A 425 -3.77 -26.26 -12.83
N ILE A 426 -3.19 -26.06 -11.64
CA ILE A 426 -3.98 -25.93 -10.40
C ILE A 426 -4.84 -24.67 -10.38
N ASN A 427 -4.29 -23.52 -10.79
CA ASN A 427 -5.05 -22.26 -10.85
C ASN A 427 -6.15 -22.29 -11.92
N SER A 428 -5.92 -22.97 -13.06
CA SER A 428 -6.94 -23.12 -14.11
C SER A 428 -8.13 -23.98 -13.64
N GLY A 429 -7.88 -24.98 -12.79
CA GLY A 429 -8.93 -25.73 -12.09
C GLY A 429 -9.77 -24.87 -11.14
N GLY A 430 -9.17 -23.83 -10.53
CA GLY A 430 -9.83 -22.87 -9.65
C GLY A 430 -10.34 -23.42 -8.30
N LEU A 431 -10.05 -24.69 -8.01
CA LEU A 431 -10.39 -25.36 -6.73
C LEU A 431 -9.44 -24.98 -5.59
N ILE A 432 -8.23 -24.53 -5.95
CA ILE A 432 -7.21 -23.95 -5.09
C ILE A 432 -6.61 -22.74 -5.83
N HIS A 433 -6.11 -21.74 -5.09
CA HIS A 433 -5.36 -20.64 -5.70
C HIS A 433 -3.99 -20.48 -5.05
N CYS A 434 -2.92 -20.54 -5.85
CA CYS A 434 -1.54 -20.28 -5.43
C CYS A 434 -0.89 -19.22 -6.33
N VAL A 435 0.23 -18.64 -5.90
CA VAL A 435 1.05 -17.71 -6.71
C VAL A 435 2.52 -18.12 -6.69
N PRO A 436 3.31 -17.75 -7.71
CA PRO A 436 4.71 -18.09 -7.76
C PRO A 436 5.56 -17.08 -7.00
N ALA A 437 6.82 -17.43 -6.79
CA ALA A 437 7.91 -16.48 -6.56
C ALA A 437 9.22 -17.03 -7.15
N SER A 438 10.28 -16.24 -7.09
CA SER A 438 11.65 -16.66 -7.41
C SER A 438 12.51 -16.62 -6.15
N ILE A 439 13.27 -17.69 -5.91
CA ILE A 439 14.29 -17.76 -4.86
C ILE A 439 15.61 -18.11 -5.53
N LYS A 440 16.56 -17.17 -5.55
CA LYS A 440 17.88 -17.33 -6.22
C LYS A 440 17.78 -17.96 -7.63
N GLY A 441 16.81 -17.52 -8.43
CA GLY A 441 16.55 -18.01 -9.80
C GLY A 441 15.68 -19.27 -9.91
N LYS A 442 15.36 -19.95 -8.80
CA LYS A 442 14.41 -21.07 -8.80
C LYS A 442 12.97 -20.55 -8.76
N TYR A 443 12.15 -20.96 -9.72
CA TYR A 443 10.70 -20.75 -9.70
C TYR A 443 10.07 -21.68 -8.66
N ILE A 444 9.23 -21.11 -7.81
CA ILE A 444 8.59 -21.79 -6.68
C ILE A 444 7.10 -21.52 -6.63
N ILE A 445 6.33 -22.45 -6.06
CA ILE A 445 4.94 -22.22 -5.64
C ILE A 445 4.93 -21.88 -4.16
N ARG A 446 4.17 -20.85 -3.80
CA ARG A 446 3.91 -20.47 -2.41
C ARG A 446 2.55 -21.02 -1.97
N PHE A 447 2.54 -21.78 -0.89
CA PHE A 447 1.33 -22.27 -0.23
C PHE A 447 1.21 -21.62 1.15
N THR A 448 0.28 -20.67 1.28
CA THR A 448 0.02 -19.98 2.54
C THR A 448 -1.24 -20.51 3.19
N VAL A 449 -1.20 -20.87 4.48
CA VAL A 449 -2.43 -21.14 5.24
C VAL A 449 -3.11 -19.82 5.56
N THR A 450 -4.36 -19.66 5.10
CA THR A 450 -5.11 -18.41 5.20
C THR A 450 -6.29 -18.53 6.18
N ALA A 451 -7.42 -19.08 5.74
CA ALA A 451 -8.71 -18.89 6.38
C ALA A 451 -8.76 -19.35 7.84
N THR A 452 -9.53 -18.63 8.64
CA THR A 452 -9.74 -18.90 10.08
C THR A 452 -10.31 -20.30 10.34
N SER A 453 -11.07 -20.84 9.39
CA SER A 453 -11.70 -22.17 9.46
C SER A 453 -10.89 -23.30 8.82
N THR A 454 -9.67 -23.05 8.30
CA THR A 454 -8.85 -24.09 7.66
C THR A 454 -8.51 -25.23 8.63
N ASN A 455 -8.80 -26.46 8.22
CA ASN A 455 -8.60 -27.69 8.98
C ASN A 455 -7.69 -28.69 8.21
N SER A 456 -7.39 -29.84 8.83
CA SER A 456 -6.47 -30.82 8.26
C SER A 456 -6.96 -31.47 6.97
N ASP A 457 -8.26 -31.51 6.75
CA ASP A 457 -8.86 -32.19 5.60
C ASP A 457 -8.93 -31.25 4.38
N ASP A 458 -9.06 -29.93 4.60
CA ASP A 458 -8.78 -28.92 3.58
C ASP A 458 -7.32 -29.07 3.08
N ILE A 459 -6.34 -29.13 4.00
CA ILE A 459 -4.91 -29.28 3.64
C ILE A 459 -4.63 -30.58 2.87
N LYS A 460 -5.21 -31.71 3.31
CA LYS A 460 -5.07 -33.00 2.60
C LYS A 460 -5.76 -32.97 1.24
N ARG A 461 -6.95 -32.37 1.11
CA ARG A 461 -7.67 -32.19 -0.17
C ARG A 461 -6.80 -31.45 -1.16
N ASP A 462 -6.23 -30.33 -0.75
CA ASP A 462 -5.51 -29.43 -1.64
C ASP A 462 -4.14 -30.01 -2.04
N TRP A 463 -3.47 -30.71 -1.11
CA TRP A 463 -2.31 -31.53 -1.45
C TRP A 463 -2.64 -32.65 -2.45
N ASN A 464 -3.76 -33.37 -2.28
CA ASN A 464 -4.21 -34.39 -3.23
C ASN A 464 -4.48 -33.82 -4.63
N ILE A 465 -4.96 -32.58 -4.73
CA ILE A 465 -5.13 -31.86 -6.01
C ILE A 465 -3.75 -31.59 -6.63
N ILE A 466 -2.81 -31.01 -5.86
CA ILE A 466 -1.44 -30.74 -6.30
C ILE A 466 -0.74 -32.01 -6.78
N GLN A 467 -0.82 -33.11 -6.02
CA GLN A 467 -0.22 -34.40 -6.40
C GLN A 467 -0.82 -34.96 -7.69
N LYS A 468 -2.14 -34.86 -7.90
CA LYS A 468 -2.82 -35.31 -9.14
C LYS A 468 -2.38 -34.48 -10.35
N SER A 469 -2.29 -33.16 -10.20
CA SER A 469 -1.77 -32.26 -11.25
C SER A 469 -0.30 -32.54 -11.57
N ALA A 470 0.55 -32.78 -10.56
CA ALA A 470 1.93 -33.20 -10.77
C ALA A 470 2.04 -34.54 -11.48
N THR A 471 1.21 -35.53 -11.12
CA THR A 471 1.13 -36.83 -11.83
C THR A 471 0.71 -36.66 -13.28
N LYS A 472 -0.18 -35.71 -13.60
CA LYS A 472 -0.59 -35.41 -14.98
C LYS A 472 0.57 -34.84 -15.81
N ILE A 473 1.35 -33.94 -15.23
CA ILE A 473 2.46 -33.23 -15.90
C ILE A 473 3.69 -34.13 -16.09
N LEU A 474 4.01 -34.96 -15.08
CA LEU A 474 5.17 -35.86 -15.11
C LEU A 474 4.91 -37.18 -15.86
N ARG A 475 3.79 -37.32 -16.58
CA ARG A 475 3.54 -38.49 -17.43
C ARG A 475 4.55 -38.53 -18.59
N PRO A 476 5.23 -39.66 -18.83
CA PRO A 476 6.06 -39.83 -20.02
C PRO A 476 5.25 -39.58 -21.29
N LEU A 477 5.81 -38.81 -22.23
CA LEU A 477 5.18 -38.53 -23.53
C LEU A 477 4.82 -39.81 -24.30
N ASP A 478 5.55 -40.90 -24.05
CA ASP A 478 5.31 -42.20 -24.68
C ASP A 478 4.05 -42.92 -24.20
N ASN A 479 3.57 -42.60 -22.99
CA ASN A 479 2.34 -43.18 -22.44
C ASN A 479 1.08 -42.38 -22.84
N LEU A 480 1.22 -41.36 -23.70
CA LEU A 480 0.10 -40.60 -24.24
C LEU A 480 -0.38 -41.19 -25.57
N SER A 481 -1.69 -41.23 -25.78
CA SER A 481 -2.28 -41.59 -27.08
C SER A 481 -1.88 -40.59 -28.18
N PRO A 482 -1.95 -40.94 -29.49
CA PRO A 482 -1.57 -40.03 -30.57
C PRO A 482 -2.32 -38.68 -30.55
N ARG A 483 -3.57 -38.67 -30.08
CA ARG A 483 -4.39 -37.45 -29.91
C ARG A 483 -3.90 -36.60 -28.74
N GLU A 484 -3.53 -37.22 -27.63
CA GLU A 484 -2.96 -36.54 -26.48
C GLU A 484 -1.56 -36.00 -26.79
N ARG A 485 -0.66 -36.78 -27.41
CA ARG A 485 0.65 -36.30 -27.87
C ARG A 485 0.52 -35.06 -28.76
N ARG A 486 -0.41 -35.06 -29.72
CA ARG A 486 -0.67 -33.90 -30.59
C ARG A 486 -1.18 -32.68 -29.81
N ASN A 487 -2.07 -32.87 -28.83
CA ASN A 487 -2.56 -31.78 -27.98
C ASN A 487 -1.48 -31.25 -27.01
N THR A 488 -0.67 -32.12 -26.40
CA THR A 488 0.45 -31.75 -25.54
C THR A 488 1.51 -31.00 -26.32
N MET A 489 1.89 -31.46 -27.53
CA MET A 489 2.80 -30.71 -28.41
C MET A 489 2.22 -29.37 -28.85
N LYS A 490 0.91 -29.27 -29.12
CA LYS A 490 0.27 -27.99 -29.45
C LYS A 490 0.26 -27.02 -28.26
N ASN A 491 -0.02 -27.51 -27.05
CA ASN A 491 0.04 -26.73 -25.81
C ASN A 491 1.48 -26.36 -25.42
N LEU A 492 2.47 -27.18 -25.74
CA LEU A 492 3.89 -26.83 -25.64
C LEU A 492 4.23 -25.69 -26.60
N HIS A 493 3.72 -25.73 -27.84
CA HIS A 493 4.00 -24.72 -28.86
C HIS A 493 3.32 -23.36 -28.59
N ASP A 494 2.06 -23.36 -28.13
CA ASP A 494 1.36 -22.15 -27.66
C ASP A 494 1.87 -21.68 -26.29
N GLY A 495 2.41 -22.60 -25.47
CA GLY A 495 3.08 -22.34 -24.19
C GLY A 495 4.52 -21.85 -24.34
N PHE A 496 5.15 -22.01 -25.51
CA PHE A 496 6.51 -21.54 -25.80
C PHE A 496 6.61 -20.02 -26.02
N ARG A 497 5.52 -19.28 -25.83
CA ARG A 497 5.63 -17.88 -25.42
C ARG A 497 6.15 -17.86 -23.99
N MET A 498 7.46 -17.66 -23.85
CA MET A 498 8.17 -17.39 -22.60
C MET A 498 7.26 -16.61 -21.65
N SER A 499 6.91 -17.22 -20.52
CA SER A 499 5.96 -16.63 -19.57
C SER A 499 6.44 -15.25 -19.17
N LEU A 500 5.56 -14.24 -19.23
CA LEU A 500 5.86 -12.88 -18.74
C LEU A 500 6.26 -12.88 -17.26
N VAL A 501 5.93 -13.94 -16.52
CA VAL A 501 6.37 -14.15 -15.14
C VAL A 501 7.85 -14.55 -15.10
N LEU A 502 8.28 -15.47 -15.97
CA LEU A 502 9.69 -15.90 -16.08
C LEU A 502 10.58 -14.83 -16.74
N SER A 503 10.08 -14.06 -17.72
CA SER A 503 10.86 -12.96 -18.31
C SER A 503 11.15 -11.82 -17.31
N ASN A 504 10.38 -11.76 -16.22
CA ASN A 504 10.49 -10.74 -15.18
C ASN A 504 11.14 -11.29 -13.90
N THR A 505 11.60 -12.55 -13.85
CA THR A 505 12.41 -13.02 -12.74
C THR A 505 13.85 -12.53 -12.92
N PRO A 506 14.40 -11.74 -11.98
CA PRO A 506 15.80 -11.33 -12.07
C PRO A 506 16.71 -12.57 -12.06
N HIS A 507 17.65 -12.61 -13.01
CA HIS A 507 18.57 -13.72 -13.35
C HIS A 507 18.07 -14.80 -14.32
N SER A 508 16.87 -14.69 -14.90
CA SER A 508 16.56 -15.41 -16.15
C SER A 508 17.16 -14.67 -17.36
N PRO A 509 17.66 -15.37 -18.41
CA PRO A 509 18.23 -14.70 -19.58
C PRO A 509 17.14 -14.00 -20.41
N CYS A 510 17.04 -12.69 -20.28
CA CYS A 510 16.00 -11.88 -20.93
C CYS A 510 16.29 -11.64 -22.42
N LEU A 511 15.65 -12.41 -23.30
CA LEU A 511 15.33 -11.93 -24.65
C LEU A 511 14.10 -10.99 -24.57
N ILE A 512 14.38 -9.70 -24.35
CA ILE A 512 13.34 -8.67 -24.23
C ILE A 512 12.74 -8.39 -25.62
N ASN A 513 11.48 -8.79 -25.83
CA ASN A 513 10.66 -8.21 -26.90
C ASN A 513 10.09 -6.88 -26.40
N GLY A 514 10.46 -5.77 -27.03
CA GLY A 514 10.22 -4.39 -26.57
C GLY A 514 8.77 -3.88 -26.68
N SER A 515 7.77 -4.71 -26.37
CA SER A 515 6.35 -4.40 -26.58
C SER A 515 5.67 -3.61 -25.45
N PHE A 516 6.34 -3.42 -24.30
CA PHE A 516 5.76 -2.76 -23.11
C PHE A 516 6.70 -1.73 -22.49
N ALA A 517 7.03 -0.68 -23.25
CA ALA A 517 7.36 0.62 -22.69
C ALA A 517 6.10 1.51 -22.75
N ALA A 518 5.84 2.30 -21.72
CA ALA A 518 4.69 3.21 -21.70
C ALA A 518 4.80 4.23 -22.85
N ILE A 519 3.77 4.30 -23.70
CA ILE A 519 3.67 5.31 -24.76
C ILE A 519 3.27 6.64 -24.12
N LEU A 520 4.28 7.37 -23.63
CA LEU A 520 4.19 8.80 -23.38
C LEU A 520 4.54 9.54 -24.67
N PRO A 521 3.62 10.32 -25.28
CA PRO A 521 3.96 11.24 -26.36
C PRO A 521 4.64 12.48 -25.76
N LEU A 522 5.87 12.31 -25.30
CA LEU A 522 6.73 13.41 -24.83
C LEU A 522 7.71 13.78 -25.94
N ASP A 523 7.72 15.06 -26.32
CA ASP A 523 8.81 15.64 -27.09
C ASP A 523 10.09 15.61 -26.25
N THR A 524 10.92 14.60 -26.49
CA THR A 524 12.13 14.34 -25.72
C THR A 524 13.27 15.30 -26.04
N SER A 525 13.15 16.15 -27.07
CA SER A 525 14.19 17.09 -27.48
C SER A 525 14.59 18.05 -26.35
N HIS A 526 13.60 18.59 -25.62
CA HIS A 526 13.83 19.48 -24.49
C HIS A 526 14.48 18.78 -23.29
N ILE A 527 14.13 17.51 -23.01
CA ILE A 527 14.73 16.74 -21.91
C ILE A 527 16.19 16.40 -22.23
N TYR A 528 16.49 16.03 -23.48
CA TYR A 528 17.87 15.80 -23.94
C TYR A 528 18.70 17.09 -23.93
N ALA A 529 18.13 18.22 -24.36
CA ALA A 529 18.81 19.52 -24.28
C ALA A 529 19.11 19.91 -22.83
N MET A 530 18.14 19.77 -21.92
CA MET A 530 18.31 20.12 -20.50
C MET A 530 19.29 19.18 -19.77
N THR A 531 19.28 17.86 -20.06
CA THR A 531 20.25 16.92 -19.48
C THR A 531 21.67 17.11 -20.05
N HIS A 532 21.79 17.46 -21.33
CA HIS A 532 23.06 17.88 -21.92
C HIS A 532 23.57 19.19 -21.27
N GLU A 533 22.70 20.17 -20.99
CA GLU A 533 23.11 21.41 -20.33
C GLU A 533 23.49 21.21 -18.85
N LEU A 534 22.75 20.38 -18.12
CA LEU A 534 23.03 20.05 -16.72
C LEU A 534 24.35 19.27 -16.56
N SER A 535 24.62 18.30 -17.44
CA SER A 535 25.89 17.56 -17.44
C SER A 535 27.10 18.46 -17.79
N GLN A 536 26.92 19.47 -18.65
CA GLN A 536 27.94 20.48 -18.91
C GLN A 536 28.19 21.43 -17.72
N ARG A 537 27.15 21.74 -16.92
CA ARG A 537 27.28 22.60 -15.73
C ARG A 537 28.01 21.91 -14.57
N ALA A 538 27.87 20.59 -14.41
CA ALA A 538 28.51 19.82 -13.34
C ALA A 538 30.05 19.72 -13.44
N LEU A 539 30.64 20.05 -14.61
CA LEU A 539 32.09 19.94 -14.87
C LEU A 539 32.91 21.18 -14.53
N LYS A 540 32.32 22.22 -13.94
CA LYS A 540 33.05 23.42 -13.49
C LYS A 540 33.43 23.33 -12.01
N ASN A 541 34.46 22.53 -11.70
CA ASN A 541 35.42 22.82 -10.63
C ASN A 541 36.71 21.97 -10.79
N SER A 542 37.79 22.64 -11.24
CA SER A 542 39.20 22.17 -11.33
C SER A 542 39.57 21.17 -12.45
N PRO A 543 40.85 21.18 -12.94
CA PRO A 543 41.08 21.35 -14.39
C PRO A 543 42.08 20.39 -15.09
N LEU A 544 42.18 20.58 -16.42
CA LEU A 544 43.19 20.10 -17.40
C LEU A 544 42.92 18.75 -18.11
N PRO A 545 43.43 18.53 -19.36
CA PRO A 545 43.96 19.48 -20.36
C PRO A 545 43.21 19.48 -21.71
N ILE A 546 43.38 20.54 -22.50
CA ILE A 546 42.74 20.73 -23.81
C ILE A 546 43.44 19.88 -24.89
N SER A 547 42.66 19.18 -25.73
CA SER A 547 43.14 18.52 -26.96
C SER A 547 42.43 19.05 -28.22
N ARG A 548 43.17 19.07 -29.33
CA ARG A 548 43.00 19.92 -30.52
C ARG A 548 41.71 19.75 -31.33
N ARG A 549 41.25 20.89 -31.88
CA ARG A 549 40.28 21.05 -32.99
C ARG A 549 40.36 19.95 -34.06
N ARG A 550 39.20 19.51 -34.55
CA ARG A 550 38.98 19.20 -35.98
C ARG A 550 37.74 19.95 -36.47
N ARG A 551 37.80 20.48 -37.70
CA ARG A 551 36.85 21.47 -38.24
C ARG A 551 36.40 21.03 -39.64
N THR A 552 35.16 20.61 -39.78
CA THR A 552 34.47 20.31 -41.04
C THR A 552 33.00 20.70 -40.85
N LYS A 553 32.61 21.90 -41.27
CA LYS A 553 32.02 22.20 -42.59
C LYS A 553 30.68 21.50 -42.80
N THR A 554 29.63 22.32 -42.70
CA THR A 554 28.29 22.11 -43.22
C THR A 554 28.30 21.93 -44.74
N ASP A 555 27.39 21.10 -45.26
CA ASP A 555 26.86 21.28 -46.62
C ASP A 555 25.40 20.84 -46.68
N SER A 556 24.64 21.41 -47.63
CA SER A 556 23.17 21.43 -47.61
C SER A 556 22.54 20.80 -48.85
N THR A 557 21.60 19.86 -48.68
CA THR A 557 20.63 19.47 -49.72
C THR A 557 19.30 18.96 -49.15
N HIS A 558 18.20 19.67 -49.43
CA HIS A 558 16.80 19.20 -49.41
C HIS A 558 16.37 18.83 -50.86
N PRO A 559 15.15 18.36 -51.17
CA PRO A 559 14.09 17.71 -50.34
C PRO A 559 13.54 16.40 -50.97
N LYS A 560 12.64 15.67 -50.26
CA LYS A 560 11.58 14.86 -50.92
C LYS A 560 10.22 14.94 -50.21
N ILE A 561 9.18 14.94 -51.05
CA ILE A 561 7.76 15.19 -50.79
C ILE A 561 6.97 13.97 -51.30
N SER A 562 5.89 13.48 -50.69
CA SER A 562 5.32 13.62 -49.32
C SER A 562 4.20 12.55 -49.17
N LYS A 563 3.59 12.40 -47.98
CA LYS A 563 2.15 12.05 -47.77
C LYS A 563 1.84 11.73 -46.29
N GLN A 564 1.07 12.59 -45.63
CA GLN A 564 -0.20 12.26 -44.97
C GLN A 564 -0.94 13.59 -44.71
N MET A 565 -2.26 13.63 -44.88
CA MET A 565 -3.04 14.88 -44.79
C MET A 565 -3.53 15.17 -43.37
N SER A 566 -3.78 16.47 -43.14
CA SER A 566 -4.35 17.05 -41.92
C SER A 566 -5.86 16.81 -41.81
N ILE A 567 -6.33 16.66 -40.57
CA ILE A 567 -7.68 17.00 -40.13
C ILE A 567 -7.51 17.92 -38.91
N ASP A 568 -8.00 19.16 -39.05
CA ASP A 568 -8.68 19.98 -38.03
C ASP A 568 -8.63 21.45 -38.42
N TYR A 569 -9.63 21.86 -39.20
CA TYR A 569 -10.04 23.26 -39.33
C TYR A 569 -11.56 23.31 -39.45
N TRP A 570 -12.23 23.48 -38.31
CA TRP A 570 -13.64 23.85 -38.25
C TRP A 570 -13.85 24.90 -37.15
N MET A 571 -13.53 26.15 -37.48
CA MET A 571 -14.21 27.32 -36.91
C MET A 571 -13.94 28.56 -37.77
N THR A 572 -14.71 28.68 -38.86
CA THR A 572 -14.96 29.96 -39.52
C THR A 572 -16.46 30.21 -39.53
N ASN A 573 -16.89 31.25 -38.83
CA ASN A 573 -17.55 32.40 -39.47
C ASN A 573 -17.84 33.50 -38.44
N ASN A 574 -17.10 34.60 -38.52
CA ASN A 574 -17.64 35.79 -39.18
C ASN A 574 -16.52 36.82 -39.41
N LYS A 575 -16.36 37.24 -40.67
CA LYS A 575 -15.63 38.46 -41.03
C LYS A 575 -16.63 39.44 -41.61
N GLN A 576 -16.54 40.69 -41.17
CA GLN A 576 -16.87 41.82 -42.03
C GLN A 576 -15.83 42.93 -41.79
N ASP A 577 -15.09 43.20 -42.87
CA ASP A 577 -14.43 44.45 -43.28
C ASP A 577 -14.13 45.54 -42.24
N ASN A 578 -12.84 45.91 -42.09
CA ASN A 578 -12.29 47.00 -42.92
C ASN A 578 -10.76 47.22 -42.80
N LYS A 579 -10.26 48.14 -43.63
CA LYS A 579 -8.85 48.53 -43.81
C LYS A 579 -8.36 49.55 -42.74
N TYR A 580 -7.06 49.54 -42.41
CA TYR A 580 -6.07 50.63 -42.62
C TYR A 580 -4.96 50.79 -41.54
N LEU A 581 -3.76 51.14 -42.05
CA LEU A 581 -2.69 52.01 -41.52
C LEU A 581 -1.96 51.82 -40.15
N ILE A 582 -0.65 51.54 -40.26
CA ILE A 582 0.50 52.41 -39.87
C ILE A 582 0.78 52.80 -38.38
N SER A 583 1.84 52.16 -37.86
CA SER A 583 3.00 52.73 -37.10
C SER A 583 2.96 53.17 -35.62
N SER A 584 4.18 53.15 -35.06
CA SER A 584 4.76 53.91 -33.94
C SER A 584 4.72 53.32 -32.52
N THR A 585 5.93 53.11 -32.00
CA THR A 585 6.37 52.92 -30.61
C THR A 585 6.56 54.28 -29.91
N PRO A 586 7.01 54.38 -28.63
CA PRO A 586 6.87 53.51 -27.44
C PRO A 586 6.41 54.30 -26.17
N SER A 587 6.14 53.63 -25.03
CA SER A 587 6.64 54.02 -23.68
C SER A 587 6.06 53.22 -22.49
N SER A 588 6.93 52.93 -21.53
CA SER A 588 6.75 52.70 -20.07
C SER A 588 5.37 52.41 -19.44
N LEU A 589 5.30 51.35 -18.62
CA LEU A 589 4.83 51.24 -17.21
C LEU A 589 4.60 49.72 -16.87
N PRO A 590 4.16 49.27 -15.67
CA PRO A 590 5.10 48.73 -14.69
C PRO A 590 4.75 47.32 -14.17
N ILE A 591 5.48 46.89 -13.14
CA ILE A 591 5.31 45.65 -12.37
C ILE A 591 3.84 45.42 -11.95
N SER A 592 3.26 44.29 -12.33
CA SER A 592 1.98 43.80 -11.79
C SER A 592 2.19 42.88 -10.59
N ARG A 593 1.44 43.13 -9.51
CA ARG A 593 1.29 42.19 -8.40
C ARG A 593 0.20 41.16 -8.76
N GLN A 594 0.43 39.89 -8.43
CA GLN A 594 -0.63 38.87 -8.47
C GLN A 594 -1.65 39.14 -7.35
N GLY A 595 -2.94 39.13 -7.69
CA GLY A 595 -4.04 39.32 -6.75
C GLY A 595 -4.42 38.05 -5.99
N SER A 596 -4.92 38.25 -4.75
CA SER A 596 -5.44 37.21 -3.86
C SER A 596 -6.79 36.64 -4.33
N LEU A 597 -7.23 35.53 -3.72
CA LEU A 597 -8.52 34.88 -3.98
C LEU A 597 -9.76 35.70 -3.57
N ASP A 598 -9.58 36.80 -2.85
CA ASP A 598 -10.69 37.54 -2.21
C ASP A 598 -11.64 38.23 -3.20
N SER A 599 -11.21 38.49 -4.44
CA SER A 599 -12.02 39.17 -5.48
C SER A 599 -13.07 38.28 -6.16
N ARG A 600 -13.49 37.16 -5.55
CA ARG A 600 -14.47 36.21 -6.09
C ARG A 600 -15.65 35.90 -5.16
N ILE A 601 -15.71 36.54 -4.00
CA ILE A 601 -16.81 36.33 -3.04
C ILE A 601 -17.92 37.39 -3.20
N GLU A 602 -17.58 38.61 -3.64
CA GLU A 602 -18.59 39.68 -3.87
C GLU A 602 -19.51 39.37 -5.08
N GLU A 603 -18.98 38.74 -6.13
CA GLU A 603 -19.72 38.44 -7.38
C GLU A 603 -20.83 37.36 -7.23
N ILE A 604 -20.85 36.64 -6.10
CA ILE A 604 -21.83 35.57 -5.80
C ILE A 604 -23.01 36.10 -4.95
N LEU A 605 -22.84 37.20 -4.21
CA LEU A 605 -23.87 37.71 -3.29
C LEU A 605 -24.91 38.62 -3.99
N GLU A 606 -24.58 39.24 -5.13
CA GLU A 606 -25.51 40.11 -5.86
C GLU A 606 -26.55 39.35 -6.71
N ASN A 607 -26.28 38.10 -7.09
CA ASN A 607 -27.10 37.34 -8.05
C ASN A 607 -28.33 36.62 -7.45
N ASN A 608 -28.59 36.72 -6.15
CA ASN A 608 -29.70 36.02 -5.47
C ASN A 608 -30.82 36.94 -4.94
N SER A 609 -30.85 38.23 -5.30
CA SER A 609 -31.81 39.22 -4.77
C SER A 609 -32.94 39.63 -5.74
N MET A 610 -33.14 38.89 -6.83
CA MET A 610 -34.15 39.16 -7.86
C MET A 610 -34.99 37.92 -8.19
N ASP A 611 -35.84 37.48 -7.25
CA ASP A 611 -37.22 37.08 -7.60
C ASP A 611 -38.15 36.91 -6.37
N ASN A 612 -39.45 37.03 -6.64
CA ASN A 612 -40.58 36.80 -5.73
C ASN A 612 -40.82 37.80 -4.58
N ASN A 613 -41.46 38.91 -4.94
CA ASN A 613 -42.20 39.77 -4.03
C ASN A 613 -43.71 39.67 -4.37
N LYS A 614 -44.57 39.14 -3.48
CA LYS A 614 -46.03 39.36 -3.49
C LYS A 614 -46.76 38.88 -2.23
N THR A 615 -47.61 39.78 -1.69
CA THR A 615 -48.67 39.59 -0.65
C THR A 615 -48.20 39.09 0.75
N ILE A 616 -48.14 39.93 1.81
CA ILE A 616 -49.24 40.61 2.57
C ILE A 616 -50.04 39.54 3.36
N ASP A 617 -50.01 39.49 4.70
CA ASP A 617 -50.64 40.47 5.61
C ASP A 617 -50.10 40.50 7.09
N GLU A 618 -50.70 41.39 7.90
CA GLU A 618 -50.32 41.88 9.25
C GLU A 618 -50.21 40.85 10.41
N PHE A 619 -49.37 41.17 11.43
CA PHE A 619 -49.84 41.30 12.84
C PHE A 619 -48.85 42.12 13.72
N THR A 620 -49.35 42.64 14.84
CA THR A 620 -48.91 43.93 15.41
C THR A 620 -47.95 43.89 16.61
N LEU A 621 -47.18 44.98 16.75
CA LEU A 621 -46.47 45.51 17.93
C LEU A 621 -46.93 45.03 19.32
N THR A 622 -45.98 44.74 20.22
CA THR A 622 -45.73 45.65 21.37
C THR A 622 -44.37 45.41 22.04
N SER A 623 -43.79 46.50 22.54
CA SER A 623 -42.52 46.56 23.27
C SER A 623 -42.74 46.88 24.76
N ALA A 624 -41.89 46.37 25.68
CA ALA A 624 -41.32 47.17 26.77
C ALA A 624 -40.31 46.40 27.66
N ASN A 625 -39.09 46.94 27.75
CA ASN A 625 -38.23 47.16 28.92
C ASN A 625 -38.33 46.26 30.18
N GLY A 626 -37.15 45.92 30.75
CA GLY A 626 -36.99 46.02 32.21
C GLY A 626 -35.99 45.08 32.89
N HIS A 627 -34.75 45.56 33.09
CA HIS A 627 -33.85 45.29 34.23
C HIS A 627 -33.76 43.90 34.91
N THR A 628 -32.59 43.27 34.72
CA THR A 628 -31.62 42.88 35.78
C THR A 628 -32.10 42.67 37.22
N GLU A 629 -31.90 41.46 37.76
CA GLU A 629 -30.82 41.11 38.72
C GLU A 629 -31.22 40.13 39.87
N ASN A 630 -30.22 39.35 40.28
CA ASN A 630 -30.04 38.61 41.55
C ASN A 630 -30.73 37.24 41.81
N HIS A 631 -29.83 36.25 41.98
CA HIS A 631 -29.72 35.28 43.09
C HIS A 631 -30.86 35.23 44.13
N GLY A 632 -31.23 34.07 44.69
CA GLY A 632 -30.53 32.79 44.77
C GLY A 632 -30.96 32.08 46.06
N ASN A 633 -31.23 30.77 45.98
CA ASN A 633 -31.96 29.96 46.98
C ASN A 633 -31.68 30.24 48.49
N ILE A 634 -32.79 30.35 49.24
CA ILE A 634 -32.86 30.07 50.69
C ILE A 634 -33.30 28.60 50.88
N PRO A 635 -32.74 27.83 51.84
CA PRO A 635 -33.08 26.42 52.03
C PRO A 635 -34.43 26.20 52.76
N LYS A 636 -35.02 25.02 52.52
CA LYS A 636 -36.26 24.56 53.18
C LYS A 636 -36.01 24.04 54.60
N ASN A 637 -36.88 24.46 55.52
CA ASN A 637 -37.44 23.72 56.65
C ASN A 637 -38.75 24.46 56.99
N GLY A 638 -39.94 23.87 57.12
CA GLY A 638 -40.33 22.47 56.97
C GLY A 638 -41.45 22.11 57.96
N LYS A 639 -42.72 22.32 57.59
CA LYS A 639 -43.92 21.58 58.07
C LYS A 639 -45.21 22.09 57.42
N GLU A 640 -46.13 21.14 57.26
CA GLU A 640 -47.52 21.23 56.74
C GLU A 640 -47.66 21.58 55.24
#